data_AF-A0A536YHD2-F1
#
_entry.id   AF-A0A536YHD2-F1
#
_cell.length_a   1.000
_cell.length_b   1.000
_cell.length_c   1.000
_cell.angle_alpha   90.00
_cell.angle_beta   90.00
_cell.angle_gamma   90.00
#
_symmetry.space_group_name_H-M   'P 1'
#
loop_
_entity.id
_entity.type
_entity.pdbx_description
1 polymer ?
#
loop_
_entity_poly.entity_id
_entity_poly.type
_entity_poly.pdbx_seq_one_letter_code
_entity_poly.pdbx_strand_id
1 'polypeptide(L)'
;LTVAGIRYVVDTGLARVKRYSYRNKVEQLRVENISQASAKQRAGRCGRVASGVCVRLYAEEEFNSRPAFTDPEVLRSSLASVILRMKSLGLGTVEEFPFIDSPASKAIQDGYALLAELGAVDEANELTEIGMQLAKLPVDPRVGRMVLAAKSENALREVLVIAAALSVQDPRQRPSERAAAADEAQKRFDDEKSDFLSWLRLWKFFEEALARMKSSRKLHEACREHFLSFNRMREWRDIHGQLKELVAELGWRISETPATYEQVHRALLAGLLGNVGMKTEEGHYLGARGIRFWIHPGSGVRRKGGRWVMAAELTETTRLYARCVATLAPEWLESVGAHLVKRHRYEPHWEKLPARVAAFERGTLYGLLLYAKRRVHYGPMDPVESRRIFIRQALVEGNYDTRAPFFLHNRRLVQEIEQLEHKSRRPDVLVDDELICAFYESLVPEGIHNGADFDRWRREAESANPKLLFLKREDLMRHEAAGITTEQFPHQLEMAGRSFALDYHHEPGSQRDGVTLTVPLLALNQVDAVRCDWLVPGLLREKITRLAKSLPQKLRHPLGALPEFVDTFLVANEPADAMLAQAIARYARRELNLTIPLDAFRQEMLPAHLSMNFRIVDEHGRQLATGRNLAQLRAELGKKAGEEFTELARADAPATKVTGWDFGDLEEVMEIRRGSQTLIGYPGLVDHGDSVSLEVFDSADKAREAHRPGLRRLFMLQLKDQARYIEKNLPGLHAMTLQFAAFGDAAEFKEQLLVAAFDRACVVEPWPRIRAEFERRRDEARSRVTLLAQEIARLVGKILSEHAALQKQLKELSKAFPEPCRDVQENLSRLLSKRFIEQTPYERLQHFPRYLKAASLRLDKLRANPQRDARLAAEFAPLAAHWQRDQARQLKSGTRDPQLEQFHWLLEELRVQLFAQELKTSVPVSVKRLSKMWQTIQR
;
A
#
# COMPACT_ATOMS: atom_id res chain seq x y z
N LEU A 1 60.29 -5.67 -38.99
CA LEU A 1 61.34 -4.63 -39.12
C LEU A 1 62.68 -5.19 -38.63
N THR A 2 63.74 -4.93 -39.37
CA THR A 2 65.13 -5.20 -38.97
C THR A 2 65.84 -3.86 -38.93
N VAL A 3 66.33 -3.46 -37.76
CA VAL A 3 67.12 -2.24 -37.61
C VAL A 3 68.59 -2.63 -37.66
N ALA A 4 69.32 -2.13 -38.66
CA ALA A 4 70.75 -2.40 -38.80
C ALA A 4 71.55 -1.64 -37.71
N GLY A 5 72.70 -2.21 -37.31
CA GLY A 5 73.62 -1.55 -36.38
C GLY A 5 73.27 -1.62 -34.88
N ILE A 6 72.18 -2.32 -34.50
CA ILE A 6 71.82 -2.50 -33.09
C ILE A 6 72.79 -3.47 -32.41
N ARG A 7 73.49 -3.00 -31.35
CA ARG A 7 74.41 -3.80 -30.53
C ARG A 7 73.99 -3.93 -29.07
N TYR A 8 73.07 -3.10 -28.61
CA TYR A 8 72.56 -3.11 -27.25
C TYR A 8 71.04 -3.16 -27.29
N VAL A 9 70.44 -4.10 -26.55
CA VAL A 9 68.99 -4.22 -26.41
C VAL A 9 68.65 -4.17 -24.93
N VAL A 10 67.74 -3.28 -24.55
CA VAL A 10 67.12 -3.28 -23.22
C VAL A 10 65.74 -3.90 -23.34
N ASP A 11 65.56 -5.06 -22.71
CA ASP A 11 64.30 -5.81 -22.74
C ASP A 11 63.52 -5.59 -21.44
N THR A 12 62.40 -4.89 -21.54
CA THR A 12 61.48 -4.67 -20.41
C THR A 12 60.80 -5.94 -19.94
N GLY A 13 60.82 -7.02 -20.74
CA GLY A 13 60.17 -8.28 -20.41
C GLY A 13 58.64 -8.25 -20.55
N LEU A 14 58.07 -7.15 -21.01
CA LEU A 14 56.63 -6.96 -21.13
C LEU A 14 56.21 -6.84 -22.61
N ALA A 15 55.01 -7.30 -22.93
CA ALA A 15 54.33 -7.04 -24.19
C ALA A 15 52.88 -6.67 -23.93
N ARG A 16 52.34 -5.83 -24.81
CA ARG A 16 50.91 -5.55 -24.85
C ARG A 16 50.25 -6.59 -25.76
N VAL A 17 49.44 -7.46 -25.19
CA VAL A 17 48.81 -8.58 -25.89
C VAL A 17 47.30 -8.34 -25.96
N LYS A 18 46.76 -8.48 -27.16
CA LYS A 18 45.32 -8.47 -27.40
C LYS A 18 44.77 -9.86 -27.04
N ARG A 19 43.81 -9.90 -26.12
CA ARG A 19 43.09 -11.11 -25.72
C ARG A 19 41.60 -10.91 -25.87
N TYR A 20 40.91 -11.96 -26.33
CA TYR A 20 39.46 -11.98 -26.45
C TYR A 20 38.83 -12.69 -25.25
N SER A 21 37.87 -12.04 -24.60
CA SER A 21 37.07 -12.65 -23.54
C SER A 21 35.77 -13.19 -24.14
N TYR A 22 35.69 -14.50 -24.36
CA TYR A 22 34.48 -15.14 -24.90
C TYR A 22 33.26 -15.00 -23.97
N ARG A 23 33.47 -14.85 -22.65
CA ARG A 23 32.37 -14.64 -21.68
C ARG A 23 31.68 -13.29 -21.88
N ASN A 24 32.47 -12.25 -22.06
CA ASN A 24 31.98 -10.88 -22.19
C ASN A 24 31.83 -10.45 -23.66
N LYS A 25 32.39 -11.23 -24.59
CA LYS A 25 32.57 -10.93 -26.01
C LYS A 25 33.29 -9.61 -26.29
N VAL A 26 34.27 -9.28 -25.44
CA VAL A 26 35.04 -8.03 -25.52
C VAL A 26 36.53 -8.29 -25.72
N GLU A 27 37.18 -7.33 -26.36
CA GLU A 27 38.63 -7.33 -26.51
C GLU A 27 39.29 -6.64 -25.33
N GLN A 28 40.35 -7.26 -24.82
CA GLN A 28 41.15 -6.77 -23.71
C GLN A 28 42.57 -6.54 -24.19
N LEU A 29 43.12 -5.39 -23.84
CA LEU A 29 44.50 -5.06 -24.13
C LEU A 29 45.30 -5.14 -22.83
N ARG A 30 45.96 -6.27 -22.59
CA ARG A 30 46.69 -6.54 -21.34
C ARG A 30 48.18 -6.34 -21.53
N VAL A 31 48.85 -5.82 -20.50
CA VAL A 31 50.31 -5.83 -20.41
C VAL A 31 50.69 -7.10 -19.67
N GLU A 32 51.43 -7.99 -20.34
CA GLU A 32 51.78 -9.32 -19.83
C GLU A 32 53.27 -9.58 -20.00
N ASN A 33 53.79 -10.53 -19.20
CA ASN A 33 55.15 -11.03 -19.34
C ASN A 33 55.32 -11.76 -20.68
N ILE A 34 56.42 -11.47 -21.37
CA ILE A 34 56.76 -12.17 -22.63
C ILE A 34 57.23 -13.60 -22.36
N SER A 35 57.02 -14.49 -23.33
CA SER A 35 57.55 -15.86 -23.30
C SER A 35 59.08 -15.89 -23.37
N GLN A 36 59.66 -17.03 -22.97
CA GLN A 36 61.10 -17.26 -23.11
C GLN A 36 61.55 -17.14 -24.57
N ALA A 37 60.77 -17.69 -25.52
CA ALA A 37 61.04 -17.57 -26.94
C ALA A 37 61.07 -16.10 -27.40
N SER A 38 60.13 -15.28 -26.95
CA SER A 38 60.09 -13.84 -27.27
C SER A 38 61.30 -13.09 -26.67
N ALA A 39 61.67 -13.38 -25.43
CA ALA A 39 62.83 -12.80 -24.77
C ALA A 39 64.14 -13.18 -25.50
N LYS A 40 64.28 -14.45 -25.89
CA LYS A 40 65.41 -14.93 -26.72
C LYS A 40 65.43 -14.23 -28.09
N GLN A 41 64.27 -14.05 -28.72
CA GLN A 41 64.16 -13.34 -30.00
C GLN A 41 64.51 -11.85 -29.88
N ARG A 42 64.16 -11.19 -28.76
CA ARG A 42 64.57 -9.81 -28.45
C ARG A 42 66.07 -9.70 -28.26
N ALA A 43 66.67 -10.61 -27.49
CA ALA A 43 68.12 -10.70 -27.34
C ALA A 43 68.84 -10.93 -28.68
N GLY A 44 68.29 -11.78 -29.55
CA GLY A 44 68.82 -12.02 -30.90
C GLY A 44 68.85 -10.77 -31.80
N ARG A 45 68.23 -9.65 -31.41
CA ARG A 45 68.30 -8.39 -32.17
C ARG A 45 69.65 -7.66 -32.01
N CYS A 46 70.35 -7.82 -30.88
CA CYS A 46 71.67 -7.20 -30.68
C CYS A 46 72.84 -7.98 -31.30
N GLY A 47 72.63 -9.26 -31.65
CA GLY A 47 73.68 -10.15 -32.18
C GLY A 47 73.71 -10.30 -33.70
N ARG A 48 73.12 -9.37 -34.47
CA ARG A 48 72.89 -9.55 -35.92
C ARG A 48 74.08 -9.25 -36.82
N VAL A 49 74.92 -8.29 -36.44
CA VAL A 49 76.05 -7.81 -37.25
C VAL A 49 77.38 -8.01 -36.52
N ALA A 50 77.35 -8.05 -35.18
CA ALA A 50 78.49 -8.30 -34.32
C ALA A 50 77.97 -8.82 -32.96
N SER A 51 78.86 -9.24 -32.07
CA SER A 51 78.53 -9.53 -30.67
C SER A 51 77.84 -8.32 -30.04
N GLY A 52 76.73 -8.55 -29.35
CA GLY A 52 75.93 -7.51 -28.69
C GLY A 52 75.45 -7.95 -27.32
N VAL A 53 74.97 -6.99 -26.54
CA VAL A 53 74.53 -7.20 -25.15
C VAL A 53 73.03 -6.95 -25.03
N CYS A 54 72.31 -7.90 -24.42
CA CYS A 54 70.90 -7.73 -24.07
C CYS A 54 70.76 -7.62 -22.55
N VAL A 55 70.28 -6.48 -22.07
CA VAL A 55 69.98 -6.23 -20.66
C VAL A 55 68.50 -6.50 -20.44
N ARG A 56 68.16 -7.48 -19.61
CA ARG A 56 66.78 -7.81 -19.22
C ARG A 56 66.46 -7.10 -17.91
N LEU A 57 65.32 -6.41 -17.86
CA LEU A 57 64.88 -5.66 -16.67
C LEU A 57 64.09 -6.55 -15.68
N TYR A 58 64.45 -7.82 -15.58
CA TYR A 58 63.80 -8.84 -14.76
C TYR A 58 64.81 -9.92 -14.36
N ALA A 59 64.55 -10.60 -13.23
CA ALA A 59 65.46 -11.59 -12.65
C ALA A 59 65.55 -12.87 -13.51
N GLU A 60 66.63 -13.64 -13.32
CA GLU A 60 66.83 -14.89 -14.05
C GLU A 60 65.83 -15.97 -13.63
N GLU A 61 65.50 -16.05 -12.33
CA GLU A 61 64.45 -16.92 -11.81
C GLU A 61 63.10 -16.58 -12.43
N GLU A 62 62.81 -15.29 -12.59
CA GLU A 62 61.60 -14.83 -13.25
C GLU A 62 61.58 -15.30 -14.71
N PHE A 63 62.68 -15.14 -15.46
CA PHE A 63 62.80 -15.64 -16.84
C PHE A 63 62.54 -17.14 -16.95
N ASN A 64 63.12 -17.94 -16.05
CA ASN A 64 63.00 -19.40 -16.05
C ASN A 64 61.58 -19.87 -15.72
N SER A 65 60.82 -19.11 -14.92
CA SER A 65 59.41 -19.41 -14.61
C SER A 65 58.41 -19.04 -15.71
N ARG A 66 58.83 -18.30 -16.76
CA ARG A 66 57.93 -17.88 -17.85
C ARG A 66 57.60 -19.03 -18.80
N PRO A 67 56.43 -18.99 -19.48
CA PRO A 67 56.09 -19.95 -20.53
C PRO A 67 57.15 -19.98 -21.64
N ALA A 68 57.43 -21.18 -22.15
CA ALA A 68 58.41 -21.37 -23.23
C ALA A 68 58.03 -20.60 -24.50
N PHE A 69 56.75 -20.66 -24.88
CA PHE A 69 56.19 -20.05 -26.07
C PHE A 69 55.03 -19.10 -25.73
N THR A 70 54.74 -18.18 -26.66
CA THR A 70 53.58 -17.29 -26.55
C THR A 70 52.35 -18.01 -27.06
N ASP A 71 51.20 -17.83 -26.40
CA ASP A 71 49.92 -18.41 -26.85
C ASP A 71 49.64 -18.08 -28.33
N PRO A 72 49.32 -19.11 -29.15
CA PRO A 72 48.87 -18.94 -30.53
C PRO A 72 47.67 -18.00 -30.64
N GLU A 73 47.58 -17.28 -31.76
CA GLU A 73 46.49 -16.31 -31.97
C GLU A 73 45.10 -16.95 -31.98
N VAL A 74 44.98 -18.17 -32.51
CA VAL A 74 43.73 -18.94 -32.54
C VAL A 74 43.14 -19.18 -31.14
N LEU A 75 43.96 -19.18 -30.09
CA LEU A 75 43.51 -19.36 -28.70
C LEU A 75 43.11 -18.05 -28.02
N ARG A 76 43.40 -16.89 -28.61
CA ARG A 76 43.24 -15.57 -27.97
C ARG A 76 42.48 -14.54 -28.80
N SER A 77 41.96 -14.93 -29.96
CA SER A 77 41.15 -14.10 -30.87
C SER A 77 39.76 -14.70 -31.10
N SER A 78 38.83 -13.92 -31.65
CA SER A 78 37.50 -14.40 -32.05
C SER A 78 37.61 -15.40 -33.21
N LEU A 79 36.89 -16.52 -33.12
CA LEU A 79 36.90 -17.57 -34.14
C LEU A 79 35.85 -17.39 -35.24
N ALA A 80 34.97 -16.39 -35.14
CA ALA A 80 33.85 -16.25 -36.08
C ALA A 80 34.28 -16.15 -37.55
N SER A 81 35.37 -15.43 -37.85
CA SER A 81 35.90 -15.35 -39.22
C SER A 81 36.44 -16.69 -39.72
N VAL A 82 37.15 -17.43 -38.85
CA VAL A 82 37.70 -18.75 -39.15
C VAL A 82 36.57 -19.75 -39.42
N ILE A 83 35.57 -19.80 -38.53
CA ILE A 83 34.41 -20.68 -38.64
C ILE A 83 33.62 -20.38 -39.94
N LEU A 84 33.36 -19.11 -40.22
CA LEU A 84 32.67 -18.68 -41.44
C LEU A 84 33.41 -19.14 -42.71
N ARG A 85 34.72 -18.95 -42.74
CA ARG A 85 35.57 -19.37 -43.86
C ARG A 85 35.57 -20.90 -44.00
N MET A 86 35.77 -21.64 -42.91
CA MET A 86 35.78 -23.11 -42.91
C MET A 86 34.46 -23.67 -43.43
N LYS A 87 33.32 -23.16 -42.96
CA LYS A 87 32.00 -23.58 -43.45
C LYS A 87 31.80 -23.25 -44.92
N SER A 88 32.24 -22.07 -45.38
CA SER A 88 32.11 -21.70 -46.80
C SER A 88 32.94 -22.58 -47.74
N LEU A 89 34.02 -23.19 -47.23
CA LEU A 89 34.89 -24.11 -47.96
C LEU A 89 34.49 -25.58 -47.78
N GLY A 90 33.48 -25.89 -46.97
CA GLY A 90 33.03 -27.26 -46.72
C GLY A 90 34.02 -28.12 -45.92
N LEU A 91 34.80 -27.53 -45.01
CA LEU A 91 35.87 -28.22 -44.27
C LEU A 91 35.40 -29.07 -43.06
N GLY A 92 34.12 -29.41 -42.97
CA GLY A 92 33.55 -30.20 -41.87
C GLY A 92 33.29 -29.39 -40.59
N THR A 93 33.13 -30.09 -39.46
CA THR A 93 32.92 -29.45 -38.15
C THR A 93 34.23 -28.86 -37.63
N VAL A 94 34.13 -27.80 -36.82
CA VAL A 94 35.31 -27.07 -36.34
C VAL A 94 36.05 -27.89 -35.28
N GLU A 95 35.31 -28.68 -34.52
CA GLU A 95 35.80 -29.58 -33.49
C GLU A 95 36.65 -30.73 -34.04
N GLU A 96 36.36 -31.20 -35.26
CA GLU A 96 37.08 -32.28 -35.92
C GLU A 96 38.26 -31.78 -36.76
N PHE A 97 38.38 -30.47 -36.95
CA PHE A 97 39.45 -29.89 -37.75
C PHE A 97 40.81 -30.03 -37.04
N PRO A 98 41.87 -30.53 -37.72
CA PRO A 98 43.15 -30.84 -37.09
C PRO A 98 44.01 -29.58 -36.86
N PHE A 99 43.65 -28.76 -35.87
CA PHE A 99 44.46 -27.62 -35.44
C PHE A 99 45.76 -28.06 -34.77
N ILE A 100 46.87 -27.34 -35.02
CA ILE A 100 48.14 -27.52 -34.26
C ILE A 100 47.90 -27.31 -32.77
N ASP A 101 47.21 -26.23 -32.43
CA ASP A 101 46.73 -25.91 -31.09
C ASP A 101 45.21 -25.71 -31.16
N SER A 102 44.45 -26.67 -30.65
CA SER A 102 42.99 -26.67 -30.75
C SER A 102 42.36 -25.60 -29.86
N PRO A 103 41.43 -24.78 -30.40
CA PRO A 103 40.70 -23.83 -29.57
C PRO A 103 39.78 -24.57 -28.59
N ALA A 104 39.56 -23.97 -27.42
CA ALA A 104 38.62 -24.51 -26.45
C ALA A 104 37.18 -24.52 -27.02
N SER A 105 36.38 -25.54 -26.70
CA SER A 105 35.00 -25.69 -27.19
C SER A 105 34.13 -24.45 -26.92
N LYS A 106 34.36 -23.76 -25.79
CA LYS A 106 33.67 -22.50 -25.46
C LYS A 106 33.96 -21.37 -26.44
N ALA A 107 35.16 -21.29 -26.99
CA ALA A 107 35.52 -20.29 -28.00
C ALA A 107 34.86 -20.60 -29.35
N ILE A 108 34.73 -21.89 -29.70
CA ILE A 108 34.01 -22.34 -30.91
C ILE A 108 32.52 -21.99 -30.80
N GLN A 109 31.88 -22.35 -29.69
CA GLN A 109 30.48 -22.01 -29.40
C GLN A 109 30.23 -20.50 -29.45
N ASP A 110 31.16 -19.70 -28.89
CA ASP A 110 31.05 -18.25 -28.93
C ASP A 110 31.12 -17.69 -30.35
N GLY A 111 32.00 -18.25 -31.20
CA GLY A 111 32.11 -17.90 -32.61
C GLY A 111 30.83 -18.21 -33.39
N TYR A 112 30.23 -19.39 -33.20
CA TYR A 112 28.91 -19.70 -33.77
C TYR A 112 27.83 -18.76 -33.26
N ALA A 113 27.82 -18.45 -31.95
CA ALA A 113 26.86 -17.50 -31.39
C ALA A 113 27.02 -16.08 -31.97
N LEU A 114 28.24 -15.65 -32.33
CA LEU A 114 28.45 -14.39 -33.05
C LEU A 114 27.95 -14.48 -34.51
N LEU A 115 28.17 -15.60 -35.20
CA LEU A 115 27.65 -15.78 -36.55
C LEU A 115 26.11 -15.82 -36.57
N ALA A 116 25.48 -16.47 -35.59
CA ALA A 116 24.03 -16.46 -35.41
C ALA A 116 23.51 -15.04 -35.10
N GLU A 117 24.22 -14.28 -34.25
CA GLU A 117 23.93 -12.86 -33.99
C GLU A 117 23.90 -12.04 -35.29
N LEU A 118 24.85 -12.27 -36.19
CA LEU A 118 24.92 -11.59 -37.49
C LEU A 118 23.90 -12.13 -38.52
N GLY A 119 23.19 -13.21 -38.19
CA GLY A 119 22.28 -13.92 -39.10
C GLY A 119 23.02 -14.74 -40.17
N ALA A 120 24.30 -15.04 -39.97
CA ALA A 120 25.16 -15.77 -40.91
C ALA A 120 24.97 -17.29 -40.84
N VAL A 121 24.49 -17.80 -39.70
CA VAL A 121 24.13 -19.22 -39.52
C VAL A 121 22.72 -19.36 -38.93
N ASP A 122 22.06 -20.47 -39.21
CA ASP A 122 20.77 -20.85 -38.63
C ASP A 122 20.90 -21.64 -37.32
N GLU A 123 19.78 -22.18 -36.80
CA GLU A 123 19.75 -22.96 -35.56
C GLU A 123 20.52 -24.29 -35.66
N ALA A 124 20.70 -24.84 -36.86
CA ALA A 124 21.52 -26.02 -37.12
C ALA A 124 23.01 -25.67 -37.33
N ASN A 125 23.38 -24.39 -37.13
CA ASN A 125 24.69 -23.82 -37.45
C ASN A 125 25.04 -23.87 -38.95
N GLU A 126 24.08 -24.03 -39.85
CA GLU A 126 24.31 -24.01 -41.30
C GLU A 126 24.31 -22.60 -41.87
N LEU A 127 25.09 -22.38 -42.95
CA LEU A 127 25.24 -21.05 -43.53
C LEU A 127 23.93 -20.58 -44.17
N THR A 128 23.47 -19.40 -43.76
CA THR A 128 22.34 -18.71 -44.40
C THR A 128 22.78 -18.01 -45.68
N GLU A 129 21.83 -17.43 -46.43
CA GLU A 129 22.15 -16.57 -47.57
C GLU A 129 23.05 -15.38 -47.18
N ILE A 130 22.81 -14.79 -46.01
CA ILE A 130 23.65 -13.75 -45.44
C ILE A 130 25.05 -14.30 -45.17
N GLY A 131 25.16 -15.50 -44.56
CA GLY A 131 26.45 -16.15 -44.27
C GLY A 131 27.28 -16.41 -45.53
N MET A 132 26.64 -16.92 -46.58
CA MET A 132 27.30 -17.16 -47.87
C MET A 132 27.82 -15.86 -48.51
N GLN A 133 27.07 -14.76 -48.43
CA GLN A 133 27.52 -13.47 -48.94
C GLN A 133 28.65 -12.87 -48.08
N LEU A 134 28.58 -13.03 -46.76
CA LEU A 134 29.62 -12.56 -45.84
C LEU A 134 30.95 -13.28 -46.05
N ALA A 135 30.93 -14.58 -46.32
CA ALA A 135 32.15 -15.37 -46.55
C ALA A 135 32.96 -14.90 -47.77
N LYS A 136 32.34 -14.18 -48.71
CA LYS A 136 33.00 -13.59 -49.89
C LYS A 136 33.76 -12.29 -49.56
N LEU A 137 33.52 -11.69 -48.40
CA LEU A 137 34.16 -10.44 -48.00
C LEU A 137 35.42 -10.73 -47.14
N PRO A 138 36.61 -10.21 -47.50
CA PRO A 138 37.87 -10.44 -46.79
C PRO A 138 38.01 -9.50 -45.58
N VAL A 139 36.97 -9.38 -44.75
CA VAL A 139 36.95 -8.53 -43.55
C VAL A 139 36.38 -9.28 -42.35
N ASP A 140 36.49 -8.70 -41.17
CA ASP A 140 35.81 -9.23 -39.99
C ASP A 140 34.31 -9.39 -40.26
N PRO A 141 33.66 -10.51 -39.86
CA PRO A 141 32.25 -10.76 -40.14
C PRO A 141 31.31 -9.64 -39.69
N ARG A 142 31.62 -8.92 -38.60
CA ARG A 142 30.82 -7.77 -38.15
C ARG A 142 30.88 -6.65 -39.17
N VAL A 143 32.08 -6.29 -39.62
CA VAL A 143 32.30 -5.25 -40.64
C VAL A 143 31.65 -5.66 -41.96
N GLY A 144 31.83 -6.93 -42.37
CA GLY A 144 31.15 -7.48 -43.54
C GLY A 144 29.64 -7.36 -43.46
N ARG A 145 29.05 -7.61 -42.28
CA ARG A 145 27.61 -7.49 -42.04
C ARG A 145 27.12 -6.06 -42.15
N MET A 146 27.92 -5.08 -41.74
CA MET A 146 27.60 -3.66 -41.94
C MET A 146 27.58 -3.29 -43.42
N VAL A 147 28.59 -3.70 -44.19
CA VAL A 147 28.66 -3.41 -45.63
C VAL A 147 27.50 -4.10 -46.36
N LEU A 148 27.18 -5.35 -46.01
CA LEU A 148 26.05 -6.07 -46.58
C LEU A 148 24.71 -5.41 -46.25
N ALA A 149 24.49 -4.97 -45.00
CA ALA A 149 23.28 -4.22 -44.61
C ALA A 149 23.19 -2.87 -45.33
N ALA A 150 24.31 -2.21 -45.58
CA ALA A 150 24.36 -0.93 -46.27
C ALA A 150 23.83 -1.02 -47.70
N LYS A 151 23.89 -2.19 -48.33
CA LYS A 151 23.27 -2.45 -49.64
C LYS A 151 21.75 -2.30 -49.57
N SER A 152 21.10 -2.94 -48.60
CA SER A 152 19.63 -2.85 -48.44
C SER A 152 19.18 -1.48 -47.92
N GLU A 153 20.02 -0.81 -47.15
CA GLU A 153 19.74 0.52 -46.58
C GLU A 153 20.04 1.68 -47.55
N ASN A 154 20.61 1.39 -48.73
CA ASN A 154 21.11 2.38 -49.68
C ASN A 154 22.15 3.34 -49.07
N ALA A 155 23.06 2.80 -48.24
CA ALA A 155 24.08 3.52 -47.49
C ALA A 155 25.52 3.02 -47.76
N LEU A 156 25.73 2.27 -48.86
CA LEU A 156 27.04 1.69 -49.19
C LEU A 156 28.16 2.73 -49.28
N ARG A 157 27.88 3.92 -49.82
CA ARG A 157 28.89 4.98 -50.01
C ARG A 157 29.52 5.39 -48.68
N GLU A 158 28.71 5.63 -47.66
CA GLU A 158 29.16 6.05 -46.33
C GLU A 158 29.72 4.88 -45.53
N VAL A 159 29.05 3.72 -45.57
CA VAL A 159 29.43 2.57 -44.76
C VAL A 159 30.74 1.95 -45.24
N LEU A 160 31.10 2.00 -46.53
CA LEU A 160 32.41 1.56 -47.01
C LEU A 160 33.55 2.38 -46.38
N VAL A 161 33.38 3.69 -46.26
CA VAL A 161 34.36 4.58 -45.60
C VAL A 161 34.54 4.20 -44.14
N ILE A 162 33.42 3.98 -43.44
CA ILE A 162 33.42 3.59 -42.01
C ILE A 162 33.99 2.18 -41.82
N ALA A 163 33.59 1.21 -42.64
CA ALA A 163 34.08 -0.16 -42.61
C ALA A 163 35.60 -0.23 -42.82
N ALA A 164 36.11 0.55 -43.77
CA ALA A 164 37.56 0.69 -43.97
C ALA A 164 38.23 1.32 -42.74
N ALA A 165 37.61 2.33 -42.10
CA ALA A 165 38.15 3.00 -40.92
C ALA A 165 38.26 2.05 -39.72
N LEU A 166 37.25 1.19 -39.53
CA LEU A 166 37.23 0.19 -38.46
C LEU A 166 38.23 -0.96 -38.68
N SER A 167 38.74 -1.11 -39.90
CA SER A 167 39.67 -2.18 -40.29
C SER A 167 41.15 -1.75 -40.23
N VAL A 168 41.42 -0.46 -40.02
CA VAL A 168 42.79 0.10 -39.97
C VAL A 168 43.08 0.75 -38.62
N GLN A 169 44.34 1.06 -38.35
CA GLN A 169 44.71 1.80 -37.15
C GLN A 169 44.24 3.26 -37.24
N ASP A 170 43.67 3.80 -36.15
CA ASP A 170 43.18 5.18 -36.10
C ASP A 170 44.26 6.20 -36.58
N PRO A 171 43.99 6.98 -37.64
CA PRO A 171 44.92 7.98 -38.16
C PRO A 171 45.09 9.19 -37.25
N ARG A 172 44.17 9.43 -36.29
CA ARG A 172 44.27 10.54 -35.34
C ARG A 172 45.40 10.27 -34.34
N GLN A 173 46.23 11.28 -34.13
CA GLN A 173 47.33 11.28 -33.18
C GLN A 173 46.98 12.18 -32.01
N ARG A 174 47.30 11.73 -30.79
CA ARG A 174 47.13 12.52 -29.57
C ARG A 174 48.38 12.41 -28.68
N PRO A 175 49.46 13.12 -29.02
CA PRO A 175 50.70 13.10 -28.22
C PRO A 175 50.44 13.66 -26.81
N SER A 176 50.98 13.02 -25.76
CA SER A 176 50.71 13.43 -24.37
C SER A 176 51.08 14.89 -24.08
N GLU A 177 52.19 15.38 -24.64
CA GLU A 177 52.66 16.77 -24.48
C GLU A 177 51.77 17.81 -25.19
N ARG A 178 51.02 17.40 -26.22
CA ARG A 178 50.19 18.28 -27.06
C ARG A 178 48.74 17.85 -27.10
N ALA A 179 48.28 17.18 -26.05
CA ALA A 179 46.95 16.59 -25.97
C ALA A 179 45.83 17.62 -26.20
N ALA A 180 45.89 18.79 -25.55
CA ALA A 180 44.89 19.84 -25.69
C ALA A 180 44.83 20.43 -27.11
N ALA A 181 45.98 20.63 -27.75
CA ALA A 181 46.05 21.14 -29.12
C ALA A 181 45.52 20.11 -30.13
N ALA A 182 45.78 18.82 -29.92
CA ALA A 182 45.24 17.75 -30.73
C ALA A 182 43.71 17.67 -30.60
N ASP A 183 43.19 17.75 -29.37
CA ASP A 183 41.75 17.72 -29.11
C ASP A 183 41.04 18.91 -29.79
N GLU A 184 41.58 20.13 -29.68
CA GLU A 184 40.98 21.31 -30.33
C GLU A 184 41.04 21.24 -31.86
N ALA A 185 42.14 20.77 -32.43
CA ALA A 185 42.27 20.61 -33.88
C ALA A 185 41.33 19.54 -34.45
N GLN A 186 41.06 18.48 -33.68
CA GLN A 186 40.21 17.36 -34.11
C GLN A 186 38.72 17.59 -33.86
N LYS A 187 38.36 18.49 -32.94
CA LYS A 187 36.98 18.85 -32.59
C LYS A 187 36.12 19.24 -33.80
N ARG A 188 36.71 19.79 -34.85
CA ARG A 188 35.99 20.12 -36.11
C ARG A 188 35.36 18.89 -36.80
N PHE A 189 35.87 17.70 -36.52
CA PHE A 189 35.37 16.44 -37.07
C PHE A 189 34.32 15.81 -36.15
N ASP A 190 34.18 16.27 -34.91
CA ASP A 190 33.25 15.68 -33.95
C ASP A 190 31.79 15.89 -34.36
N ASP A 191 31.01 14.83 -34.26
CA ASP A 191 29.55 14.90 -34.36
C ASP A 191 28.94 14.57 -33.00
N GLU A 192 27.97 15.39 -32.59
CA GLU A 192 27.41 15.29 -31.24
C GLU A 192 26.56 14.02 -31.03
N LYS A 193 26.11 13.38 -32.12
CA LYS A 193 25.24 12.20 -32.10
C LYS A 193 25.98 10.93 -32.53
N SER A 194 27.13 11.02 -33.21
CA SER A 194 27.80 9.84 -33.77
C SER A 194 29.29 10.03 -34.07
N ASP A 195 30.15 9.33 -33.35
CA ASP A 195 31.57 9.22 -33.69
C ASP A 195 31.80 8.53 -35.06
N PHE A 196 30.82 7.77 -35.58
CA PHE A 196 30.91 7.19 -36.92
C PHE A 196 30.83 8.26 -38.00
N LEU A 197 30.02 9.30 -37.80
CA LEU A 197 29.95 10.44 -38.71
C LEU A 197 31.21 11.30 -38.65
N SER A 198 31.94 11.27 -37.54
CA SER A 198 33.26 11.90 -37.46
C SER A 198 34.26 11.30 -38.45
N TRP A 199 34.18 10.00 -38.71
CA TRP A 199 34.96 9.37 -39.78
C TRP A 199 34.59 9.91 -41.15
N LEU A 200 33.30 10.07 -41.46
CA LEU A 200 32.87 10.64 -42.74
C LEU A 200 33.34 12.09 -42.93
N ARG A 201 33.30 12.89 -41.85
CA ARG A 201 33.79 14.28 -41.86
C ARG A 201 35.31 14.35 -42.06
N LEU A 202 36.05 13.49 -41.37
CA LEU A 202 37.51 13.38 -41.52
C LEU A 202 37.90 12.92 -42.92
N TRP A 203 37.19 11.92 -43.45
CA TRP A 203 37.38 11.41 -44.81
C TRP A 203 37.13 12.50 -45.85
N LYS A 204 36.02 13.23 -45.74
CA LYS A 204 35.69 14.35 -46.61
C LYS A 204 36.77 15.43 -46.57
N PHE A 205 37.26 15.80 -45.38
CA PHE A 205 38.37 16.74 -45.24
C PHE A 205 39.62 16.27 -46.00
N PHE A 206 39.97 15.00 -45.89
CA PHE A 206 41.16 14.46 -46.55
C PHE A 206 41.02 14.37 -48.06
N GLU A 207 39.87 13.93 -48.57
CA GLU A 207 39.57 13.89 -50.01
C GLU A 207 39.55 15.31 -50.61
N GLU A 208 38.98 16.30 -49.91
CA GLU A 208 39.03 17.70 -50.34
C GLU A 208 40.46 18.26 -50.33
N ALA A 209 41.26 17.94 -49.30
CA ALA A 209 42.66 18.35 -49.24
C ALA A 209 43.47 17.72 -50.38
N LEU A 210 43.25 16.44 -50.68
CA LEU A 210 43.89 15.74 -51.80
C LEU A 210 43.51 16.34 -53.16
N ALA A 211 42.23 16.67 -53.37
CA ALA A 211 41.76 17.27 -54.62
C ALA A 211 42.29 18.70 -54.83
N ARG A 212 42.41 19.49 -53.75
CA ARG A 212 42.86 20.90 -53.81
C ARG A 212 44.37 21.06 -53.82
N MET A 213 45.11 20.21 -53.10
CA MET A 213 46.55 20.37 -52.90
C MET A 213 47.34 19.55 -53.93
N LYS A 214 47.88 20.23 -54.95
CA LYS A 214 48.71 19.60 -56.00
C LYS A 214 50.09 19.09 -55.52
N SER A 215 50.47 19.29 -54.25
CA SER A 215 51.79 18.92 -53.71
C SER A 215 51.66 18.02 -52.48
N SER A 216 52.34 16.86 -52.51
CA SER A 216 52.40 15.90 -51.40
C SER A 216 52.90 16.52 -50.09
N ARG A 217 53.77 17.54 -50.17
CA ARG A 217 54.29 18.25 -49.00
C ARG A 217 53.19 19.03 -48.27
N LYS A 218 52.35 19.75 -49.01
CA LYS A 218 51.23 20.52 -48.45
C LYS A 218 50.19 19.61 -47.80
N LEU A 219 49.95 18.44 -48.38
CA LEU A 219 49.05 17.44 -47.81
C LEU A 219 49.60 16.85 -46.49
N HIS A 220 50.92 16.57 -46.43
CA HIS A 220 51.56 16.17 -45.17
C HIS A 220 51.47 17.26 -44.09
N GLU A 221 51.68 18.52 -44.47
CA GLU A 221 51.55 19.67 -43.57
C GLU A 221 50.11 19.80 -43.05
N ALA A 222 49.09 19.69 -43.91
CA ALA A 222 47.68 19.72 -43.52
C ALA A 222 47.30 18.57 -42.57
N CYS A 223 47.79 17.35 -42.82
CA CYS A 223 47.64 16.24 -41.88
C CYS A 223 48.29 16.56 -40.53
N ARG A 224 49.52 17.11 -40.53
CA ARG A 224 50.25 17.46 -39.31
C ARG A 224 49.56 18.55 -38.49
N GLU A 225 49.00 19.57 -39.14
CA GLU A 225 48.23 20.65 -38.50
C GLU A 225 46.99 20.13 -37.76
N HIS A 226 46.41 19.02 -38.22
CA HIS A 226 45.25 18.39 -37.60
C HIS A 226 45.59 17.13 -36.79
N PHE A 227 46.88 16.93 -36.50
CA PHE A 227 47.38 15.78 -35.74
C PHE A 227 46.93 14.44 -36.36
N LEU A 228 47.05 14.31 -37.67
CA LEU A 228 46.73 13.11 -38.43
C LEU A 228 48.01 12.47 -38.98
N SER A 229 48.09 11.15 -38.91
CA SER A 229 49.15 10.38 -39.57
C SER A 229 48.84 10.24 -41.05
N PHE A 230 49.63 10.90 -41.91
CA PHE A 230 49.47 10.78 -43.37
C PHE A 230 49.50 9.32 -43.86
N ASN A 231 50.43 8.51 -43.34
CA ASN A 231 50.56 7.11 -43.75
C ASN A 231 49.30 6.30 -43.44
N ARG A 232 48.70 6.50 -42.25
CA ARG A 232 47.44 5.82 -41.88
C ARG A 232 46.25 6.33 -42.66
N MET A 233 46.22 7.62 -43.02
CA MET A 233 45.19 8.17 -43.92
C MET A 233 45.29 7.53 -45.31
N ARG A 234 46.52 7.33 -45.82
CA ARG A 234 46.73 6.63 -47.10
C ARG A 234 46.30 5.17 -47.01
N GLU A 235 46.72 4.46 -45.97
CA GLU A 235 46.32 3.07 -45.71
C GLU A 235 44.79 2.93 -45.64
N TRP A 236 44.11 3.80 -44.90
CA TRP A 236 42.66 3.85 -44.85
C TRP A 236 42.04 4.00 -46.25
N ARG A 237 42.61 4.88 -47.07
CA ARG A 237 42.15 5.10 -48.45
C ARG A 237 42.37 3.92 -49.37
N ASP A 238 43.52 3.24 -49.23
CA ASP A 238 43.85 2.04 -49.97
C ASP A 238 42.85 0.90 -49.63
N ILE A 239 42.55 0.69 -48.35
CA ILE A 239 41.54 -0.30 -47.91
C ILE A 239 40.13 0.05 -48.40
N HIS A 240 39.74 1.32 -48.33
CA HIS A 240 38.45 1.76 -48.91
C HIS A 240 38.38 1.49 -50.41
N GLY A 241 39.48 1.71 -51.15
CA GLY A 241 39.59 1.39 -52.58
C GLY A 241 39.35 -0.09 -52.84
N GLN A 242 40.03 -0.97 -52.10
CA GLN A 242 39.87 -2.43 -52.21
C GLN A 242 38.43 -2.87 -51.91
N LEU A 243 37.80 -2.34 -50.86
CA LEU A 243 36.41 -2.66 -50.55
C LEU A 243 35.45 -2.17 -51.63
N LYS A 244 35.70 -0.97 -52.19
CA LYS A 244 34.89 -0.40 -53.27
C LYS A 244 34.98 -1.25 -54.56
N GLU A 245 36.18 -1.70 -54.91
CA GLU A 245 36.42 -2.60 -56.06
C GLU A 245 35.69 -3.93 -55.84
N LEU A 246 35.85 -4.54 -54.67
CA LEU A 246 35.19 -5.80 -54.34
C LEU A 246 33.66 -5.73 -54.42
N VAL A 247 33.03 -4.70 -53.85
CA VAL A 247 31.56 -4.59 -53.94
C VAL A 247 31.09 -4.35 -55.38
N ALA A 248 31.91 -3.69 -56.21
CA ALA A 248 31.62 -3.52 -57.63
C ALA A 248 31.72 -4.86 -58.39
N GLU A 249 32.73 -5.68 -58.11
CA GLU A 249 32.86 -7.04 -58.65
C GLU A 249 31.68 -7.95 -58.26
N LEU A 250 31.16 -7.79 -57.04
CA LEU A 250 29.95 -8.48 -56.57
C LEU A 250 28.65 -7.91 -57.17
N GLY A 251 28.73 -6.91 -58.05
CA GLY A 251 27.59 -6.29 -58.74
C GLY A 251 26.75 -5.37 -57.85
N TRP A 252 27.29 -4.88 -56.73
CA TRP A 252 26.55 -4.01 -55.82
C TRP A 252 26.66 -2.56 -56.26
N ARG A 253 25.52 -1.85 -56.28
CA ARG A 253 25.45 -0.45 -56.71
C ARG A 253 25.66 0.49 -55.54
N ILE A 254 26.53 1.48 -55.73
CA ILE A 254 26.78 2.55 -54.75
C ILE A 254 25.83 3.72 -55.05
N SER A 255 25.07 4.15 -54.05
CA SER A 255 24.15 5.28 -54.15
C SER A 255 24.85 6.59 -54.52
N GLU A 256 24.24 7.37 -55.40
CA GLU A 256 24.69 8.73 -55.72
C GLU A 256 24.21 9.75 -54.66
N THR A 257 23.01 9.53 -54.11
CA THR A 257 22.45 10.38 -53.05
C THR A 257 23.05 10.02 -51.68
N PRO A 258 23.50 11.02 -50.89
CA PRO A 258 24.00 10.78 -49.54
C PRO A 258 22.97 10.10 -48.64
N ALA A 259 23.40 9.10 -47.88
CA ALA A 259 22.52 8.39 -46.96
C ALA A 259 22.13 9.25 -45.76
N THR A 260 20.91 9.03 -45.25
CA THR A 260 20.44 9.67 -44.01
C THR A 260 21.13 9.08 -42.78
N TYR A 261 21.04 9.80 -41.65
CA TYR A 261 21.54 9.32 -40.35
C TYR A 261 21.01 7.92 -40.05
N GLU A 262 19.71 7.70 -40.21
CA GLU A 262 19.07 6.42 -39.93
C GLU A 262 19.60 5.29 -40.82
N GLN A 263 19.68 5.49 -42.14
CA GLN A 263 20.17 4.45 -43.07
C GLN A 263 21.59 4.00 -42.73
N VAL A 264 22.49 4.94 -42.44
CA VAL A 264 23.88 4.61 -42.03
C VAL A 264 23.86 3.82 -40.73
N HIS A 265 23.11 4.27 -39.73
CA HIS A 265 23.17 3.67 -38.39
C HIS A 265 22.43 2.33 -38.31
N ARG A 266 21.35 2.10 -39.07
CA ARG A 266 20.71 0.78 -39.20
C ARG A 266 21.64 -0.24 -39.87
N ALA A 267 22.39 0.20 -40.89
CA ALA A 267 23.39 -0.64 -41.53
C ALA A 267 24.53 -1.02 -40.57
N LEU A 268 25.08 -0.05 -39.84
CA LEU A 268 26.10 -0.30 -38.82
C LEU A 268 25.59 -1.20 -37.69
N LEU A 269 24.36 -0.97 -37.24
CA LEU A 269 23.72 -1.72 -36.16
C LEU A 269 23.66 -3.22 -36.47
N ALA A 270 23.45 -3.60 -37.73
CA ALA A 270 23.41 -5.00 -38.14
C ALA A 270 24.69 -5.78 -37.82
N GLY A 271 25.85 -5.12 -37.80
CA GLY A 271 27.13 -5.71 -37.39
C GLY A 271 27.47 -5.51 -35.91
N LEU A 272 26.72 -4.66 -35.20
CA LEU A 272 27.04 -4.17 -33.85
C LEU A 272 25.94 -4.48 -32.82
N LEU A 273 25.02 -5.39 -33.10
CA LEU A 273 23.91 -5.75 -32.20
C LEU A 273 24.40 -6.17 -30.80
N GLY A 274 25.53 -6.86 -30.71
CA GLY A 274 26.15 -7.24 -29.43
C GLY A 274 26.80 -6.09 -28.66
N ASN A 275 26.98 -4.91 -29.28
CA ASN A 275 27.65 -3.75 -28.72
C ASN A 275 26.68 -2.57 -28.44
N VAL A 276 25.40 -2.87 -28.22
CA VAL A 276 24.38 -1.88 -27.85
C VAL A 276 24.29 -1.72 -26.35
N GLY A 277 23.85 -0.55 -25.88
CA GLY A 277 23.54 -0.34 -24.47
C GLY A 277 22.49 0.73 -24.21
N MET A 278 21.78 0.54 -23.09
CA MET A 278 20.77 1.44 -22.56
C MET A 278 21.33 2.20 -21.35
N LYS A 279 21.17 3.52 -21.34
CA LYS A 279 21.60 4.38 -20.24
C LYS A 279 20.81 4.06 -18.97
N THR A 280 21.51 3.94 -17.85
CA THR A 280 20.96 3.72 -16.51
C THR A 280 20.88 5.03 -15.72
N GLU A 281 20.14 5.03 -14.61
CA GLU A 281 20.04 6.20 -13.71
C GLU A 281 21.38 6.58 -13.07
N GLU A 282 22.26 5.59 -12.84
CA GLU A 282 23.64 5.78 -12.33
C GLU A 282 24.61 6.37 -13.38
N GLY A 283 24.14 6.68 -14.59
CA GLY A 283 24.93 7.36 -15.63
C GLY A 283 25.86 6.46 -16.46
N HIS A 284 25.91 5.15 -16.17
CA HIS A 284 26.57 4.15 -17.01
C HIS A 284 25.57 3.49 -17.99
N TYR A 285 26.06 2.73 -18.97
CA TYR A 285 25.21 2.00 -19.92
C TYR A 285 25.18 0.52 -19.57
N LEU A 286 23.97 -0.04 -19.56
CA LEU A 286 23.72 -1.48 -19.48
C LEU A 286 23.70 -2.04 -20.90
N GLY A 287 24.69 -2.86 -21.22
CA GLY A 287 24.84 -3.51 -22.51
C GLY A 287 24.24 -4.91 -22.58
N ALA A 288 24.32 -5.50 -23.77
CA ALA A 288 23.95 -6.89 -24.01
C ALA A 288 24.59 -7.82 -22.96
N ARG A 289 23.83 -8.82 -22.47
CA ARG A 289 24.32 -9.82 -21.50
C ARG A 289 24.66 -9.24 -20.13
N GLY A 290 24.13 -8.05 -19.80
CA GLY A 290 24.25 -7.44 -18.47
C GLY A 290 25.58 -6.74 -18.20
N ILE A 291 26.42 -6.57 -19.23
CA ILE A 291 27.70 -5.85 -19.09
C ILE A 291 27.44 -4.37 -18.80
N ARG A 292 28.29 -3.75 -17.99
CA ARG A 292 28.24 -2.32 -17.68
C ARG A 292 29.41 -1.61 -18.34
N PHE A 293 29.14 -0.56 -19.11
CA PHE A 293 30.19 0.19 -19.79
C PHE A 293 29.95 1.70 -19.76
N TRP A 294 31.01 2.46 -20.03
CA TRP A 294 31.00 3.93 -20.10
C TRP A 294 31.43 4.39 -21.50
N ILE A 295 30.89 5.51 -21.97
CA ILE A 295 31.40 6.14 -23.19
C ILE A 295 32.83 6.62 -22.94
N HIS A 296 33.76 6.27 -23.83
CA HIS A 296 35.16 6.66 -23.71
C HIS A 296 35.32 8.18 -23.59
N PRO A 297 36.22 8.71 -22.73
CA PRO A 297 36.36 10.14 -22.49
C PRO A 297 36.61 11.00 -23.73
N GLY A 298 37.25 10.44 -24.75
CA GLY A 298 37.55 11.09 -26.03
C GLY A 298 36.46 11.00 -27.10
N SER A 299 35.26 10.51 -26.77
CA SER A 299 34.12 10.50 -27.70
C SER A 299 33.36 11.82 -27.66
N GLY A 300 33.00 12.37 -28.83
CA GLY A 300 32.19 13.58 -28.93
C GLY A 300 30.75 13.39 -28.42
N VAL A 301 30.27 12.14 -28.46
CA VAL A 301 28.93 11.73 -28.01
C VAL A 301 28.81 11.67 -26.48
N ARG A 302 29.93 11.66 -25.74
CA ARG A 302 29.93 11.49 -24.27
C ARG A 302 28.97 12.43 -23.54
N ARG A 303 28.89 13.70 -23.96
CA ARG A 303 28.04 14.72 -23.29
C ARG A 303 26.57 14.61 -23.68
N LYS A 304 26.27 14.31 -24.95
CA LYS A 304 24.91 14.27 -25.52
C LYS A 304 24.40 12.85 -25.79
N GLY A 305 25.03 11.84 -25.20
CA GLY A 305 24.65 10.43 -25.34
C GLY A 305 23.19 10.22 -24.92
N GLY A 306 22.40 9.75 -25.89
CA GLY A 306 20.97 9.45 -25.73
C GLY A 306 20.71 8.23 -24.85
N ARG A 307 19.44 7.85 -24.73
CA ARG A 307 19.02 6.69 -23.91
C ARG A 307 19.61 5.38 -24.44
N TRP A 308 19.76 5.26 -25.76
CA TRP A 308 20.31 4.09 -26.42
C TRP A 308 21.53 4.47 -27.25
N VAL A 309 22.55 3.62 -27.21
CA VAL A 309 23.77 3.77 -28.01
C VAL A 309 24.24 2.43 -28.58
N MET A 310 24.95 2.48 -29.71
CA MET A 310 25.85 1.40 -30.15
C MET A 310 27.29 1.88 -30.09
N ALA A 311 28.20 0.93 -29.96
CA ALA A 311 29.64 1.16 -30.06
C ALA A 311 30.27 0.23 -31.11
N ALA A 312 31.29 0.73 -31.82
CA ALA A 312 32.08 -0.11 -32.71
C ALA A 312 32.86 -1.17 -31.92
N GLU A 313 33.43 -0.75 -30.78
CA GLU A 313 34.22 -1.61 -29.90
C GLU A 313 33.93 -1.35 -28.42
N LEU A 314 33.97 -2.42 -27.64
CA LEU A 314 33.97 -2.39 -26.18
C LEU A 314 35.34 -2.88 -25.70
N THR A 315 36.14 -1.98 -25.12
CA THR A 315 37.52 -2.29 -24.71
C THR A 315 37.69 -2.05 -23.22
N GLU A 316 38.27 -3.04 -22.53
CA GLU A 316 38.57 -2.93 -21.11
C GLU A 316 39.99 -2.37 -20.90
N THR A 317 40.08 -1.23 -20.21
CA THR A 317 41.34 -0.63 -19.78
C THR A 317 41.36 -0.47 -18.26
N THR A 318 40.95 0.69 -17.73
CA THR A 318 40.67 0.89 -16.29
C THR A 318 39.23 0.52 -15.94
N ARG A 319 38.32 0.70 -16.90
CA ARG A 319 36.92 0.26 -16.90
C ARG A 319 36.60 -0.24 -18.30
N LEU A 320 35.42 -0.85 -18.46
CA LEU A 320 34.91 -1.17 -19.79
C LEU A 320 34.42 0.10 -20.48
N TYR A 321 35.09 0.49 -21.57
CA TYR A 321 34.75 1.68 -22.34
C TYR A 321 34.22 1.32 -23.73
N ALA A 322 33.13 1.98 -24.10
CA ALA A 322 32.62 2.03 -25.47
C ALA A 322 33.39 3.09 -26.28
N ARG A 323 33.94 2.69 -27.42
CA ARG A 323 34.68 3.56 -28.32
C ARG A 323 34.02 3.56 -29.69
N CYS A 324 34.06 4.72 -30.36
CA CYS A 324 33.30 5.02 -31.56
C CYS A 324 31.80 4.73 -31.36
N VAL A 325 31.11 5.68 -30.73
CA VAL A 325 29.74 5.53 -30.23
C VAL A 325 28.77 6.34 -31.07
N ALA A 326 27.54 5.84 -31.24
CA ALA A 326 26.43 6.63 -31.76
C ALA A 326 25.12 6.40 -31.03
N THR A 327 24.30 7.43 -31.00
CA THR A 327 22.93 7.38 -30.46
C THR A 327 21.99 6.60 -31.38
N LEU A 328 21.04 5.87 -30.81
CA LEU A 328 20.10 5.02 -31.55
C LEU A 328 18.66 5.29 -31.14
N ALA A 329 17.75 4.99 -32.06
CA ALA A 329 16.33 4.81 -31.78
C ALA A 329 16.04 3.33 -31.45
N PRO A 330 15.29 3.01 -30.38
CA PRO A 330 15.02 1.63 -29.97
C PRO A 330 14.26 0.81 -31.02
N GLU A 331 13.50 1.46 -31.90
CA GLU A 331 12.74 0.82 -33.00
C GLU A 331 13.67 0.11 -33.99
N TRP A 332 14.89 0.63 -34.17
CA TRP A 332 15.91 0.02 -35.04
C TRP A 332 16.42 -1.30 -34.49
N LEU A 333 16.49 -1.44 -33.15
CA LEU A 333 16.93 -2.68 -32.51
C LEU A 333 15.94 -3.81 -32.75
N GLU A 334 14.65 -3.49 -32.75
CA GLU A 334 13.61 -4.47 -33.03
C GLU A 334 13.60 -4.90 -34.49
N SER A 335 13.74 -3.97 -35.44
CA SER A 335 13.71 -4.30 -36.87
C SER A 335 14.97 -5.03 -37.31
N VAL A 336 16.15 -4.52 -36.95
CA VAL A 336 17.45 -5.08 -37.36
C VAL A 336 17.75 -6.39 -36.61
N GLY A 337 17.36 -6.48 -35.34
CA GLY A 337 17.59 -7.64 -34.48
C GLY A 337 16.41 -8.60 -34.38
N ALA A 338 15.45 -8.57 -35.30
CA ALA A 338 14.16 -9.26 -35.17
C ALA A 338 14.27 -10.77 -34.87
N HIS A 339 15.30 -11.44 -35.40
CA HIS A 339 15.62 -12.86 -35.17
C HIS A 339 16.17 -13.16 -33.76
N LEU A 340 16.63 -12.13 -33.04
CA LEU A 340 17.20 -12.24 -31.71
C LEU A 340 16.28 -11.71 -30.61
N VAL A 341 15.20 -10.99 -30.97
CA VAL A 341 14.24 -10.45 -30.02
C VAL A 341 13.43 -11.59 -29.42
N LYS A 342 13.60 -11.81 -28.12
CA LYS A 342 12.74 -12.69 -27.34
C LYS A 342 11.46 -11.94 -26.99
N ARG A 343 10.36 -12.37 -27.60
CA ARG A 343 9.01 -11.86 -27.36
C ARG A 343 8.33 -12.74 -26.33
N HIS A 344 7.89 -12.14 -25.24
CA HIS A 344 7.13 -12.81 -24.20
C HIS A 344 5.75 -12.18 -24.14
N ARG A 345 4.73 -12.98 -24.38
CA ARG A 345 3.33 -12.56 -24.33
C ARG A 345 2.74 -12.96 -22.99
N TYR A 346 1.96 -12.08 -22.40
CA TYR A 346 1.40 -12.26 -21.07
C TYR A 346 0.07 -11.52 -20.94
N GLU A 347 -0.69 -11.87 -19.91
CA GLU A 347 -2.05 -11.36 -19.68
C GLU A 347 -2.91 -11.44 -20.94
N PRO A 348 -3.12 -12.64 -21.53
CA PRO A 348 -4.10 -12.77 -22.59
C PRO A 348 -5.49 -12.50 -22.01
N HIS A 349 -6.25 -11.59 -22.64
CA HIS A 349 -7.53 -11.10 -22.15
C HIS A 349 -8.45 -10.69 -23.29
N TRP A 350 -9.75 -10.66 -23.01
CA TRP A 350 -10.76 -10.19 -23.93
C TRP A 350 -10.83 -8.66 -23.97
N GLU A 351 -10.76 -8.07 -25.16
CA GLU A 351 -11.05 -6.65 -25.36
C GLU A 351 -12.46 -6.47 -25.94
N LYS A 352 -13.36 -5.87 -25.16
CA LYS A 352 -14.78 -5.67 -25.51
C LYS A 352 -15.01 -4.90 -26.81
N LEU A 353 -14.34 -3.77 -26.99
CA LEU A 353 -14.55 -2.87 -28.15
C LEU A 353 -14.14 -3.51 -29.49
N PRO A 354 -12.92 -4.05 -29.65
CA PRO A 354 -12.54 -4.73 -30.89
C PRO A 354 -13.05 -6.18 -30.96
N ALA A 355 -13.77 -6.66 -29.93
CA ALA A 355 -14.33 -8.00 -29.82
C ALA A 355 -13.35 -9.12 -30.19
N ARG A 356 -12.16 -9.11 -29.59
CA ARG A 356 -11.10 -10.11 -29.83
C ARG A 356 -10.24 -10.32 -28.60
N VAL A 357 -9.53 -11.45 -28.55
CA VAL A 357 -8.52 -11.71 -27.53
C VAL A 357 -7.23 -10.97 -27.87
N ALA A 358 -6.80 -10.11 -26.95
CA ALA A 358 -5.54 -9.39 -27.00
C ALA A 358 -4.61 -9.92 -25.92
N ALA A 359 -3.30 -9.67 -26.07
CA ALA A 359 -2.32 -9.89 -25.01
C ALA A 359 -1.35 -8.72 -24.98
N PHE A 360 -0.63 -8.57 -23.86
CA PHE A 360 0.52 -7.70 -23.81
C PHE A 360 1.78 -8.46 -24.19
N GLU A 361 2.60 -7.85 -25.03
CA GLU A 361 3.89 -8.37 -25.44
C GLU A 361 5.00 -7.48 -24.89
N ARG A 362 5.98 -8.12 -24.25
CA ARG A 362 7.28 -7.52 -23.94
C ARG A 362 8.34 -8.11 -24.87
N GLY A 363 9.12 -7.23 -25.48
CA GLY A 363 10.25 -7.58 -26.35
C GLY A 363 11.56 -7.31 -25.63
N THR A 364 12.44 -8.32 -25.58
CA THR A 364 13.79 -8.17 -25.03
C THR A 364 14.84 -8.59 -26.03
N LEU A 365 15.94 -7.84 -26.09
CA LEU A 365 17.12 -8.14 -26.90
C LEU A 365 18.33 -8.23 -25.97
N TYR A 366 18.95 -9.40 -25.87
CA TYR A 366 20.07 -9.67 -24.96
C TYR A 366 19.83 -9.29 -23.48
N GLY A 367 18.59 -9.40 -23.03
CA GLY A 367 18.17 -9.01 -21.67
C GLY A 367 17.85 -7.51 -21.52
N LEU A 368 18.05 -6.71 -22.57
CA LEU A 368 17.64 -5.31 -22.59
C LEU A 368 16.17 -5.21 -23.03
N LEU A 369 15.37 -4.47 -22.27
CA LEU A 369 13.95 -4.26 -22.54
C LEU A 369 13.76 -3.25 -23.69
N LEU A 370 13.22 -3.69 -24.82
CA LEU A 370 12.91 -2.82 -25.96
C LEU A 370 11.53 -2.15 -25.78
N TYR A 371 10.52 -2.95 -25.46
CA TYR A 371 9.16 -2.51 -25.15
C TYR A 371 8.54 -3.46 -24.12
N ALA A 372 7.71 -2.93 -23.23
CA ALA A 372 7.16 -3.68 -22.11
C ALA A 372 5.70 -4.09 -22.30
N LYS A 373 4.85 -3.22 -22.88
CA LYS A 373 3.40 -3.39 -22.90
C LYS A 373 2.81 -3.09 -24.28
N ARG A 374 3.32 -3.78 -25.31
CA ARG A 374 2.75 -3.65 -26.66
C ARG A 374 1.50 -4.51 -26.76
N ARG A 375 0.38 -3.92 -27.15
CA ARG A 375 -0.84 -4.68 -27.40
C ARG A 375 -0.72 -5.47 -28.71
N VAL A 376 -0.98 -6.77 -28.65
CA VAL A 376 -0.94 -7.66 -29.82
C VAL A 376 -2.23 -8.48 -29.94
N HIS A 377 -2.57 -8.87 -31.17
CA HIS A 377 -3.70 -9.76 -31.42
C HIS A 377 -3.29 -11.20 -31.09
N TYR A 378 -3.86 -11.75 -30.01
CA TYR A 378 -3.45 -13.05 -29.47
C TYR A 378 -4.17 -14.24 -30.12
N GLY A 379 -5.38 -14.01 -30.66
CA GLY A 379 -6.21 -15.03 -31.34
C GLY A 379 -5.43 -15.99 -32.26
N PRO A 380 -4.74 -15.49 -33.30
CA PRO A 380 -3.99 -16.33 -34.23
C PRO A 380 -2.72 -16.95 -33.65
N MET A 381 -2.25 -16.45 -32.51
CA MET A 381 -0.99 -16.88 -31.89
C MET A 381 -1.20 -18.12 -31.02
N ASP A 382 -2.34 -18.19 -30.34
CA ASP A 382 -2.79 -19.35 -29.57
C ASP A 382 -4.32 -19.45 -29.66
N PRO A 383 -4.84 -20.14 -30.69
CA PRO A 383 -6.28 -20.18 -30.94
C PRO A 383 -7.03 -20.99 -29.88
N VAL A 384 -6.38 -21.95 -29.23
CA VAL A 384 -6.98 -22.79 -28.19
C VAL A 384 -7.20 -21.98 -26.92
N GLU A 385 -6.16 -21.33 -26.42
CA GLU A 385 -6.27 -20.49 -25.22
C GLU A 385 -7.15 -19.27 -25.49
N SER A 386 -7.05 -18.68 -26.69
CA SER A 386 -7.91 -17.55 -27.08
C SER A 386 -9.40 -17.94 -27.13
N ARG A 387 -9.75 -19.16 -27.56
CA ARG A 387 -11.13 -19.64 -27.50
C ARG A 387 -11.62 -19.76 -26.05
N ARG A 388 -10.79 -20.31 -25.15
CA ARG A 388 -11.13 -20.41 -23.72
C ARG A 388 -11.35 -19.04 -23.08
N ILE A 389 -10.48 -18.08 -23.38
CA ILE A 389 -10.60 -16.70 -22.90
C ILE A 389 -11.85 -16.02 -23.48
N PHE A 390 -12.12 -16.21 -24.77
CA PHE A 390 -13.34 -15.70 -25.39
C PHE A 390 -14.60 -16.24 -24.70
N ILE A 391 -14.69 -17.56 -24.49
CA ILE A 391 -15.84 -18.16 -23.82
C ILE A 391 -15.96 -17.63 -22.39
N ARG A 392 -14.90 -17.69 -21.59
CA ARG A 392 -14.92 -17.28 -20.19
C ARG A 392 -15.18 -15.78 -20.02
N GLN A 393 -14.36 -14.94 -20.62
CA GLN A 393 -14.43 -13.49 -20.37
C GLN A 393 -15.51 -12.80 -21.21
N ALA A 394 -15.71 -13.21 -22.47
CA ALA A 394 -16.69 -12.56 -23.33
C ALA A 394 -18.11 -13.08 -23.06
N LEU A 395 -18.30 -14.41 -23.06
CA LEU A 395 -19.63 -15.02 -22.99
C LEU A 395 -20.12 -15.28 -21.55
N VAL A 396 -19.26 -15.79 -20.66
CA VAL A 396 -19.64 -16.12 -19.27
C VAL A 396 -19.64 -14.86 -18.39
N GLU A 397 -18.52 -14.15 -18.28
CA GLU A 397 -18.42 -12.90 -17.49
C GLU A 397 -19.25 -11.73 -18.09
N GLY A 398 -19.71 -11.88 -19.32
CA GLY A 398 -20.59 -10.91 -19.97
C GLY A 398 -19.88 -9.69 -20.59
N ASN A 399 -18.57 -9.78 -20.86
CA ASN A 399 -17.80 -8.69 -21.48
C ASN A 399 -17.92 -8.62 -23.01
N TYR A 400 -18.92 -9.29 -23.60
CA TYR A 400 -19.26 -9.18 -25.01
C TYR A 400 -20.39 -8.18 -25.24
N ASP A 401 -20.22 -7.25 -26.21
CA ASP A 401 -21.26 -6.30 -26.57
C ASP A 401 -22.10 -6.85 -27.72
N THR A 402 -23.26 -7.42 -27.39
CA THR A 402 -24.19 -7.98 -28.37
C THR A 402 -25.64 -7.75 -27.96
N ARG A 403 -26.51 -7.58 -28.97
CA ARG A 403 -27.97 -7.47 -28.78
C ARG A 403 -28.68 -8.83 -28.94
N ALA A 404 -27.93 -9.92 -28.95
CA ALA A 404 -28.47 -11.25 -29.14
C ALA A 404 -29.43 -11.64 -27.98
N PRO A 405 -30.64 -12.17 -28.26
CA PRO A 405 -31.62 -12.50 -27.24
C PRO A 405 -31.11 -13.49 -26.18
N PHE A 406 -30.34 -14.51 -26.56
CA PHE A 406 -29.80 -15.51 -25.63
C PHE A 406 -28.90 -14.85 -24.56
N PHE A 407 -28.09 -13.88 -24.96
CA PHE A 407 -27.09 -13.26 -24.09
C PHE A 407 -27.76 -12.39 -23.02
N LEU A 408 -28.81 -11.65 -23.40
CA LEU A 408 -29.61 -10.88 -22.45
C LEU A 408 -30.37 -11.79 -21.47
N HIS A 409 -30.92 -12.91 -21.97
CA HIS A 409 -31.60 -13.91 -21.14
C HIS A 409 -30.65 -14.56 -20.13
N ASN A 410 -29.52 -15.08 -20.61
CA ASN A 410 -28.52 -15.75 -19.78
C ASN A 410 -27.98 -14.84 -18.69
N ARG A 411 -27.69 -13.56 -19.01
CA ARG A 411 -27.21 -12.59 -18.02
C ARG A 411 -28.24 -12.28 -16.94
N ARG A 412 -29.52 -12.14 -17.29
CA ARG A 412 -30.59 -11.95 -16.30
C ARG A 412 -30.70 -13.16 -15.39
N LEU A 413 -30.67 -14.37 -15.96
CA LEU A 413 -30.76 -15.61 -15.21
C LEU A 413 -29.57 -15.80 -14.24
N VAL A 414 -28.34 -15.52 -14.68
CA VAL A 414 -27.15 -15.57 -13.82
C VAL A 414 -27.28 -14.54 -12.68
N GLN A 415 -27.66 -13.29 -12.98
CA GLN A 415 -27.85 -12.26 -11.96
C GLN A 415 -28.94 -12.61 -10.94
N GLU A 416 -30.05 -13.20 -11.39
CA GLU A 416 -31.12 -13.67 -10.50
C GLU A 416 -30.62 -14.77 -9.55
N ILE A 417 -29.75 -15.67 -10.02
CA ILE A 417 -29.20 -16.76 -9.21
C ILE A 417 -28.06 -16.28 -8.31
N GLU A 418 -27.17 -15.41 -8.77
CA GLU A 418 -26.14 -14.74 -7.94
C GLU A 418 -26.79 -13.94 -6.79
N GLN A 419 -27.89 -13.24 -7.06
CA GLN A 419 -28.66 -12.56 -6.01
C GLN A 419 -29.24 -13.54 -4.99
N LEU A 420 -29.62 -14.74 -5.40
CA LEU A 420 -30.06 -15.80 -4.49
C LEU A 420 -28.88 -16.41 -3.71
N GLU A 421 -27.70 -16.52 -4.31
CA GLU A 421 -26.46 -16.93 -3.65
C GLU A 421 -26.00 -15.96 -2.56
N HIS A 422 -25.88 -14.67 -2.91
CA HIS A 422 -25.51 -13.62 -1.97
C HIS A 422 -26.49 -13.55 -0.80
N LYS A 423 -27.79 -13.78 -1.06
CA LYS A 423 -28.80 -13.88 -0.01
C LYS A 423 -28.60 -15.13 0.86
N SER A 424 -28.31 -16.28 0.28
CA SER A 424 -28.26 -17.56 1.02
C SER A 424 -26.96 -17.84 1.78
N ARG A 425 -25.87 -17.10 1.50
CA ARG A 425 -24.52 -17.38 2.03
C ARG A 425 -24.03 -18.82 1.84
N ARG A 426 -24.58 -19.54 0.86
CA ARG A 426 -24.04 -20.81 0.39
C ARG A 426 -23.41 -20.56 -0.98
N PRO A 427 -22.08 -20.55 -1.10
CA PRO A 427 -21.37 -20.42 -2.38
C PRO A 427 -21.52 -21.68 -3.27
N ASP A 428 -22.54 -22.49 -3.02
CA ASP A 428 -22.83 -23.76 -3.68
C ASP A 428 -24.20 -23.75 -4.39
N VAL A 429 -24.86 -22.59 -4.52
CA VAL A 429 -26.21 -22.48 -5.12
C VAL A 429 -26.13 -22.15 -6.62
N LEU A 430 -25.17 -21.31 -7.02
CA LEU A 430 -24.80 -21.06 -8.40
C LEU A 430 -23.87 -22.18 -8.85
N VAL A 431 -24.15 -22.63 -10.05
CA VAL A 431 -23.25 -23.48 -10.81
C VAL A 431 -21.97 -22.71 -11.10
N ASP A 432 -20.85 -23.33 -10.73
CA ASP A 432 -19.47 -22.93 -11.05
C ASP A 432 -19.38 -22.33 -12.47
N ASP A 433 -18.70 -21.20 -12.64
CA ASP A 433 -18.40 -20.58 -13.94
C ASP A 433 -17.85 -21.63 -14.93
N GLU A 434 -17.20 -22.68 -14.42
CA GLU A 434 -16.68 -23.79 -15.18
C GLU A 434 -17.75 -24.61 -15.92
N LEU A 435 -18.97 -24.74 -15.38
CA LEU A 435 -20.08 -25.44 -16.03
C LEU A 435 -20.77 -24.57 -17.09
N ILE A 436 -20.85 -23.25 -16.88
CA ILE A 436 -21.29 -22.32 -17.94
C ILE A 436 -20.24 -22.30 -19.06
N CYS A 437 -18.95 -22.32 -18.71
CA CYS A 437 -17.87 -22.52 -19.68
C CYS A 437 -18.05 -23.83 -20.44
N ALA A 438 -18.27 -24.95 -19.75
CA ALA A 438 -18.47 -26.26 -20.37
C ALA A 438 -19.70 -26.29 -21.31
N PHE A 439 -20.79 -25.63 -20.95
CA PHE A 439 -21.96 -25.45 -21.80
C PHE A 439 -21.58 -24.78 -23.13
N TYR A 440 -20.93 -23.62 -23.08
CA TYR A 440 -20.49 -22.94 -24.30
C TYR A 440 -19.39 -23.73 -25.04
N GLU A 441 -18.47 -24.38 -24.33
CA GLU A 441 -17.41 -25.20 -24.94
C GLU A 441 -17.96 -26.38 -25.72
N SER A 442 -19.09 -26.97 -25.28
CA SER A 442 -19.76 -28.07 -25.98
C SER A 442 -20.48 -27.64 -27.27
N LEU A 443 -20.82 -26.35 -27.39
CA LEU A 443 -21.64 -25.82 -28.49
C LEU A 443 -20.83 -25.01 -29.49
N VAL A 444 -19.93 -24.15 -29.03
CA VAL A 444 -19.14 -23.24 -29.88
C VAL A 444 -18.03 -24.04 -30.58
N PRO A 445 -17.93 -24.04 -31.92
CA PRO A 445 -16.88 -24.77 -32.63
C PRO A 445 -15.45 -24.38 -32.23
N GLU A 446 -14.50 -25.27 -32.50
CA GLU A 446 -13.07 -24.98 -32.40
C GLU A 446 -12.68 -23.85 -33.37
N GLY A 447 -11.70 -23.03 -32.97
CA GLY A 447 -11.20 -21.90 -33.78
C GLY A 447 -11.98 -20.58 -33.65
N ILE A 448 -13.15 -20.56 -33.00
CA ILE A 448 -13.89 -19.32 -32.73
C ILE A 448 -13.33 -18.63 -31.47
N HIS A 449 -12.63 -17.52 -31.67
CA HIS A 449 -11.98 -16.75 -30.59
C HIS A 449 -12.19 -15.22 -30.72
N ASN A 450 -13.12 -14.79 -31.58
CA ASN A 450 -13.46 -13.39 -31.77
C ASN A 450 -14.97 -13.23 -32.05
N GLY A 451 -15.47 -12.01 -31.85
CA GLY A 451 -16.90 -11.72 -31.97
C GLY A 451 -17.43 -11.83 -33.40
N ALA A 452 -16.63 -11.47 -34.41
CA ALA A 452 -17.07 -11.51 -35.81
C ALA A 452 -17.33 -12.95 -36.28
N ASP A 453 -16.44 -13.88 -35.94
CA ASP A 453 -16.58 -15.29 -36.28
C ASP A 453 -17.70 -15.95 -35.45
N PHE A 454 -17.83 -15.56 -34.17
CA PHE A 454 -18.91 -16.04 -33.31
C PHE A 454 -20.29 -15.58 -33.78
N ASP A 455 -20.47 -14.29 -34.12
CA ASP A 455 -21.74 -13.76 -34.61
C ASP A 455 -22.18 -14.40 -35.93
N ARG A 456 -21.22 -14.71 -36.81
CA ARG A 456 -21.49 -15.41 -38.08
C ARG A 456 -22.00 -16.82 -37.81
N TRP A 457 -21.25 -17.60 -37.04
CA TRP A 457 -21.64 -18.96 -36.66
C TRP A 457 -22.97 -18.99 -35.90
N ARG A 458 -23.17 -18.05 -34.95
CA ARG A 458 -24.39 -17.98 -34.13
C ARG A 458 -25.63 -17.81 -34.99
N ARG A 459 -25.62 -16.89 -35.97
CA ARG A 459 -26.78 -16.65 -36.84
C ARG A 459 -27.18 -17.91 -37.61
N GLU A 460 -26.20 -18.66 -38.08
CA GLU A 460 -26.42 -19.94 -38.76
C GLU A 460 -26.98 -20.99 -37.78
N ALA A 461 -26.39 -21.14 -36.60
CA ALA A 461 -26.81 -22.11 -35.58
C ALA A 461 -28.21 -21.81 -34.99
N GLU A 462 -28.52 -20.53 -34.71
CA GLU A 462 -29.83 -20.08 -34.19
C GLU A 462 -30.94 -20.23 -35.24
N SER A 463 -30.60 -20.19 -36.54
CA SER A 463 -31.59 -20.45 -37.61
C SER A 463 -32.11 -21.90 -37.57
N ALA A 464 -31.26 -22.85 -37.16
CA ALA A 464 -31.63 -24.26 -36.99
C ALA A 464 -32.27 -24.53 -35.60
N ASN A 465 -31.77 -23.90 -34.53
CA ASN A 465 -32.32 -24.03 -33.19
C ASN A 465 -32.29 -22.68 -32.43
N PRO A 466 -33.43 -21.95 -32.38
CA PRO A 466 -33.50 -20.62 -31.77
C PRO A 466 -33.19 -20.56 -30.26
N LYS A 467 -33.26 -21.70 -29.55
CA LYS A 467 -33.01 -21.78 -28.10
C LYS A 467 -31.67 -22.45 -27.76
N LEU A 468 -30.80 -22.68 -28.74
CA LEU A 468 -29.54 -23.42 -28.58
C LEU A 468 -28.64 -22.88 -27.45
N LEU A 469 -28.50 -21.55 -27.36
CA LEU A 469 -27.60 -20.88 -26.42
C LEU A 469 -28.29 -20.41 -25.13
N PHE A 470 -29.57 -20.74 -24.90
CA PHE A 470 -30.32 -20.28 -23.72
C PHE A 470 -30.10 -21.22 -22.54
N LEU A 471 -29.50 -20.70 -21.47
CA LEU A 471 -29.33 -21.41 -20.20
C LEU A 471 -30.68 -21.58 -19.49
N LYS A 472 -30.89 -22.73 -18.84
CA LYS A 472 -32.03 -22.96 -17.94
C LYS A 472 -31.59 -22.86 -16.50
N ARG A 473 -32.55 -22.61 -15.61
CA ARG A 473 -32.31 -22.51 -14.16
C ARG A 473 -31.77 -23.82 -13.57
N GLU A 474 -32.24 -24.96 -14.08
CA GLU A 474 -31.79 -26.29 -13.69
C GLU A 474 -30.34 -26.56 -14.09
N ASP A 475 -29.88 -25.98 -15.20
CA ASP A 475 -28.49 -26.05 -15.65
C ASP A 475 -27.55 -25.21 -14.76
N LEU A 476 -28.12 -24.35 -13.91
CA LEU A 476 -27.42 -23.36 -13.09
C LEU A 476 -27.57 -23.54 -11.58
N MET A 477 -28.28 -24.57 -11.10
CA MET A 477 -28.51 -24.82 -9.66
C MET A 477 -28.05 -26.22 -9.21
N ARG A 478 -27.36 -26.32 -8.06
CA ARG A 478 -27.10 -27.61 -7.38
C ARG A 478 -28.32 -28.05 -6.56
N HIS A 479 -28.64 -29.35 -6.58
CA HIS A 479 -29.89 -29.96 -6.08
C HIS A 479 -30.12 -29.94 -4.54
N GLU A 480 -29.53 -29.02 -3.76
CA GLU A 480 -29.73 -28.95 -2.29
C GLU A 480 -30.20 -27.59 -1.74
N ALA A 481 -30.61 -26.65 -2.60
CA ALA A 481 -30.98 -25.28 -2.20
C ALA A 481 -32.49 -25.04 -1.94
N ALA A 482 -33.27 -26.05 -1.57
CA ALA A 482 -34.73 -25.91 -1.37
C ALA A 482 -35.15 -25.16 -0.08
N GLY A 483 -34.20 -24.63 0.72
CA GLY A 483 -34.46 -24.14 2.08
C GLY A 483 -34.19 -22.65 2.36
N ILE A 484 -33.82 -21.82 1.38
CA ILE A 484 -33.52 -20.40 1.63
C ILE A 484 -34.75 -19.55 1.34
N THR A 485 -35.39 -19.03 2.41
CA THR A 485 -36.57 -18.16 2.32
C THR A 485 -36.19 -16.68 2.56
N THR A 486 -37.00 -15.75 2.02
CA THR A 486 -36.90 -14.30 2.27
C THR A 486 -36.93 -13.93 3.77
N GLU A 487 -37.47 -14.82 4.61
CA GLU A 487 -37.55 -14.63 6.06
C GLU A 487 -36.19 -14.75 6.77
N GLN A 488 -35.27 -15.57 6.24
CA GLN A 488 -33.92 -15.70 6.83
C GLN A 488 -33.02 -14.50 6.52
N PHE A 489 -33.26 -13.84 5.39
CA PHE A 489 -32.48 -12.69 4.89
C PHE A 489 -33.41 -11.57 4.42
N PRO A 490 -34.06 -10.85 5.36
CA PRO A 490 -35.05 -9.85 5.03
C PRO A 490 -34.43 -8.59 4.40
N HIS A 491 -35.14 -7.96 3.47
CA HIS A 491 -34.70 -6.70 2.86
C HIS A 491 -34.75 -5.49 3.81
N GLN A 492 -35.47 -5.63 4.91
CA GLN A 492 -35.73 -4.59 5.88
C GLN A 492 -35.63 -5.15 7.30
N LEU A 493 -35.18 -4.30 8.23
CA LEU A 493 -35.11 -4.60 9.64
C LEU A 493 -35.95 -3.59 10.41
N GLU A 494 -36.97 -4.07 11.11
CA GLU A 494 -37.81 -3.23 11.96
C GLU A 494 -37.20 -3.09 13.36
N MET A 495 -37.06 -1.84 13.83
CA MET A 495 -36.70 -1.51 15.22
C MET A 495 -37.20 -0.12 15.58
N ALA A 496 -37.61 0.08 16.84
CA ALA A 496 -38.15 1.35 17.35
C ALA A 496 -39.27 1.94 16.46
N GLY A 497 -40.18 1.09 15.97
CA GLY A 497 -41.30 1.52 15.11
C GLY A 497 -40.91 1.98 13.70
N ARG A 498 -39.67 1.70 13.25
CA ARG A 498 -39.16 2.08 11.92
C ARG A 498 -38.58 0.88 11.18
N SER A 499 -38.69 0.94 9.85
CA SER A 499 -38.07 0.00 8.94
C SER A 499 -36.77 0.57 8.35
N PHE A 500 -35.67 -0.17 8.48
CA PHE A 500 -34.35 0.18 7.96
C PHE A 500 -33.96 -0.79 6.84
N ALA A 501 -33.43 -0.27 5.73
CA ALA A 501 -33.01 -1.09 4.60
C ALA A 501 -31.73 -1.89 4.93
N LEU A 502 -31.72 -3.16 4.52
CA LEU A 502 -30.58 -4.07 4.63
C LEU A 502 -30.00 -4.38 3.25
N ASP A 503 -28.68 -4.20 3.13
CA ASP A 503 -27.89 -4.64 1.98
C ASP A 503 -27.01 -5.83 2.40
N TYR A 504 -26.92 -6.86 1.54
CA TYR A 504 -26.10 -8.04 1.76
C TYR A 504 -24.97 -8.10 0.74
N HIS A 505 -23.74 -8.24 1.22
CA HIS A 505 -22.56 -8.37 0.37
C HIS A 505 -21.72 -9.55 0.86
N HIS A 506 -21.21 -10.40 -0.03
CA HIS A 506 -20.36 -11.53 0.35
C HIS A 506 -19.02 -11.38 -0.37
N GLU A 507 -18.04 -10.84 0.35
CA GLU A 507 -16.70 -10.59 -0.18
C GLU A 507 -15.68 -10.78 0.96
N PRO A 508 -15.26 -12.03 1.23
CA PRO A 508 -14.37 -12.35 2.35
C PRO A 508 -13.11 -11.45 2.36
N GLY A 509 -12.92 -10.72 3.47
CA GLY A 509 -11.79 -9.79 3.65
C GLY A 509 -12.09 -8.33 3.29
N SER A 510 -13.22 -8.04 2.62
CA SER A 510 -13.68 -6.67 2.36
C SER A 510 -14.30 -6.03 3.60
N GLN A 511 -14.15 -4.71 3.74
CA GLN A 511 -14.82 -3.98 4.82
C GLN A 511 -16.35 -3.99 4.66
N ARG A 512 -16.85 -4.20 3.44
CA ARG A 512 -18.27 -4.24 3.09
C ARG A 512 -18.92 -5.59 3.33
N ASP A 513 -18.13 -6.61 3.68
CA ASP A 513 -18.58 -8.00 3.79
C ASP A 513 -19.67 -8.20 4.88
N GLY A 514 -20.70 -8.97 4.57
CA GLY A 514 -21.83 -9.24 5.44
C GLY A 514 -23.01 -8.29 5.25
N VAL A 515 -23.73 -8.02 6.35
CA VAL A 515 -24.98 -7.26 6.33
C VAL A 515 -24.73 -5.80 6.67
N THR A 516 -25.24 -4.88 5.84
CA THR A 516 -25.17 -3.43 6.02
C THR A 516 -26.56 -2.85 6.26
N LEU A 517 -26.74 -2.18 7.40
CA LEU A 517 -27.93 -1.41 7.74
C LEU A 517 -27.77 0.05 7.26
N THR A 518 -28.67 0.52 6.40
CA THR A 518 -28.72 1.93 5.98
C THR A 518 -29.53 2.75 6.97
N VAL A 519 -28.91 3.77 7.56
CA VAL A 519 -29.46 4.57 8.67
C VAL A 519 -29.48 6.05 8.28
N PRO A 520 -30.66 6.70 8.20
CA PRO A 520 -30.75 8.15 8.05
C PRO A 520 -30.12 8.87 9.25
N LEU A 521 -29.47 10.02 9.03
CA LEU A 521 -28.78 10.78 10.09
C LEU A 521 -29.69 11.07 11.30
N LEU A 522 -30.93 11.53 11.05
CA LEU A 522 -31.95 11.80 12.08
C LEU A 522 -32.34 10.57 12.92
N ALA A 523 -32.09 9.36 12.42
CA ALA A 523 -32.42 8.10 13.09
C ALA A 523 -31.23 7.51 13.87
N LEU A 524 -30.01 8.05 13.72
CA LEU A 524 -28.78 7.47 14.25
C LEU A 524 -28.82 7.20 15.77
N ASN A 525 -29.36 8.15 16.54
CA ASN A 525 -29.45 8.04 18.00
C ASN A 525 -30.59 7.10 18.45
N GLN A 526 -31.47 6.68 17.53
CA GLN A 526 -32.61 5.80 17.79
C GLN A 526 -32.34 4.34 17.38
N VAL A 527 -31.23 4.06 16.68
CA VAL A 527 -30.85 2.68 16.31
C VAL A 527 -30.61 1.83 17.56
N ASP A 528 -31.33 0.74 17.72
CA ASP A 528 -31.11 -0.14 18.87
C ASP A 528 -29.87 -1.01 18.67
N ALA A 529 -28.85 -0.77 19.49
CA ALA A 529 -27.61 -1.54 19.50
C ALA A 529 -27.85 -3.01 19.87
N VAL A 530 -28.81 -3.27 20.77
CA VAL A 530 -29.19 -4.62 21.20
C VAL A 530 -29.74 -5.37 20.00
N ARG A 531 -30.78 -4.84 19.34
CA ARG A 531 -31.34 -5.49 18.17
C ARG A 531 -30.32 -5.72 17.06
N CYS A 532 -29.41 -4.78 16.81
CA CYS A 532 -28.36 -4.92 15.79
C CYS A 532 -27.34 -6.01 16.11
N ASP A 533 -27.05 -6.28 17.39
CA ASP A 533 -26.12 -7.33 17.79
C ASP A 533 -26.63 -8.74 17.43
N TRP A 534 -27.95 -8.93 17.38
CA TRP A 534 -28.55 -10.21 16.98
C TRP A 534 -28.55 -10.45 15.46
N LEU A 535 -28.10 -9.48 14.64
CA LEU A 535 -28.10 -9.56 13.18
C LEU A 535 -29.47 -10.00 12.60
N VAL A 536 -29.44 -10.64 11.43
CA VAL A 536 -30.58 -11.25 10.75
C VAL A 536 -30.59 -12.77 10.98
N PRO A 537 -31.75 -13.44 10.90
CA PRO A 537 -31.89 -14.86 11.26
C PRO A 537 -30.91 -15.79 10.54
N GLY A 538 -30.66 -15.55 9.26
CA GLY A 538 -29.74 -16.36 8.44
C GLY A 538 -28.28 -16.33 8.90
N LEU A 539 -27.87 -15.33 9.69
CA LEU A 539 -26.49 -15.18 10.18
C LEU A 539 -26.33 -15.52 11.66
N LEU A 540 -27.45 -15.53 12.38
CA LEU A 540 -27.47 -15.64 13.83
C LEU A 540 -26.91 -16.99 14.29
N ARG A 541 -27.27 -18.09 13.61
CA ARG A 541 -26.73 -19.43 13.88
C ARG A 541 -25.20 -19.46 13.79
N GLU A 542 -24.62 -18.88 12.74
CA GLU A 542 -23.17 -18.84 12.56
C GLU A 542 -22.51 -17.97 13.65
N LYS A 543 -23.08 -16.80 13.94
CA LYS A 543 -22.58 -15.90 14.99
C LYS A 543 -22.55 -16.56 16.36
N ILE A 544 -23.62 -17.22 16.78
CA ILE A 544 -23.68 -17.95 18.06
C ILE A 544 -22.66 -19.07 18.08
N THR A 545 -22.55 -19.85 17.00
CA THR A 545 -21.60 -20.96 16.90
C THR A 545 -20.15 -20.46 17.05
N ARG A 546 -19.79 -19.35 16.39
CA ARG A 546 -18.44 -18.77 16.46
C ARG A 546 -18.15 -18.14 17.82
N LEU A 547 -19.14 -17.47 18.42
CA LEU A 547 -19.04 -16.96 19.79
C LEU A 547 -18.84 -18.09 20.81
N ALA A 548 -19.60 -19.18 20.72
CA ALA A 548 -19.43 -20.33 21.60
C ALA A 548 -18.06 -21.02 21.39
N LYS A 549 -17.56 -21.05 20.15
CA LYS A 549 -16.20 -21.57 19.84
C LYS A 549 -15.09 -20.71 20.43
N SER A 550 -15.29 -19.40 20.59
CA SER A 550 -14.29 -18.46 21.09
C SER A 550 -14.08 -18.53 22.60
N LEU A 551 -15.02 -19.18 23.33
CA LEU A 551 -14.89 -19.45 24.76
C LEU A 551 -13.68 -20.35 25.08
N PRO A 552 -12.98 -20.11 26.21
CA PRO A 552 -11.95 -21.02 26.70
C PRO A 552 -12.45 -22.46 26.83
N GLN A 553 -11.58 -23.44 26.58
CA GLN A 553 -11.94 -24.87 26.55
C GLN A 553 -12.70 -25.33 27.81
N LYS A 554 -12.35 -24.82 28.99
CA LYS A 554 -13.02 -25.13 30.27
C LYS A 554 -14.49 -24.68 30.32
N LEU A 555 -14.85 -23.61 29.62
CA LEU A 555 -16.22 -23.08 29.53
C LEU A 555 -16.96 -23.61 28.30
N ARG A 556 -16.24 -24.05 27.27
CA ARG A 556 -16.83 -24.62 26.05
C ARG A 556 -17.23 -26.09 26.20
N HIS A 557 -16.43 -26.90 26.91
CA HIS A 557 -16.71 -28.33 27.11
C HIS A 557 -18.10 -28.61 27.73
N PRO A 558 -18.56 -27.85 28.74
CA PRO A 558 -19.89 -28.08 29.32
C PRO A 558 -21.06 -27.66 28.41
N LEU A 559 -20.82 -26.98 27.28
CA LEU A 559 -21.86 -26.64 26.30
C LEU A 559 -22.27 -27.84 25.42
N GLY A 560 -21.54 -28.95 25.49
CA GLY A 560 -21.82 -30.14 24.68
C GLY A 560 -21.54 -29.94 23.19
N ALA A 561 -22.36 -30.58 22.34
CA ALA A 561 -22.28 -30.40 20.90
C ALA A 561 -22.79 -29.00 20.51
N LEU A 562 -21.91 -28.17 19.97
CA LEU A 562 -22.24 -26.79 19.61
C LEU A 562 -23.47 -26.65 18.69
N PRO A 563 -23.70 -27.50 17.67
CA PRO A 563 -24.91 -27.41 16.85
C PRO A 563 -26.19 -27.56 17.69
N GLU A 564 -26.25 -28.56 18.56
CA GLU A 564 -27.40 -28.81 19.45
C GLU A 564 -27.62 -27.64 20.41
N PHE A 565 -26.56 -27.12 21.04
CA PHE A 565 -26.64 -25.94 21.90
C PHE A 565 -27.18 -24.70 21.17
N VAL A 566 -26.74 -24.48 19.93
CA VAL A 566 -27.21 -23.35 19.12
C VAL A 566 -28.68 -23.50 18.76
N ASP A 567 -29.11 -24.71 18.39
CA ASP A 567 -30.51 -25.01 18.07
C ASP A 567 -31.42 -24.77 19.28
N THR A 568 -31.06 -25.30 20.45
CA THR A 568 -31.86 -25.10 21.66
C THR A 568 -31.86 -23.65 22.14
N PHE A 569 -30.75 -22.92 21.95
CA PHE A 569 -30.68 -21.48 22.26
C PHE A 569 -31.60 -20.66 21.36
N LEU A 570 -31.57 -20.91 20.04
CA LEU A 570 -32.37 -20.17 19.05
C LEU A 570 -33.88 -20.36 19.25
N VAL A 571 -34.31 -21.55 19.70
CA VAL A 571 -35.72 -21.82 20.03
C VAL A 571 -36.14 -21.14 21.33
N ALA A 572 -35.23 -21.02 22.29
CA ALA A 572 -35.55 -20.57 23.65
C ALA A 572 -35.39 -19.06 23.89
N ASN A 573 -34.85 -18.30 22.93
CA ASN A 573 -34.56 -16.87 23.12
C ASN A 573 -34.90 -16.06 21.86
N GLU A 574 -35.63 -14.97 22.05
CA GLU A 574 -35.93 -13.98 21.01
C GLU A 574 -35.06 -12.72 21.15
N PRO A 575 -34.82 -11.96 20.06
CA PRO A 575 -34.08 -10.71 20.11
C PRO A 575 -34.93 -9.61 20.80
N ALA A 576 -34.74 -9.38 22.10
CA ALA A 576 -35.52 -8.37 22.81
C ALA A 576 -34.75 -7.58 23.88
N ASP A 577 -34.02 -8.23 24.80
CA ASP A 577 -33.71 -7.57 26.09
C ASP A 577 -32.22 -7.50 26.49
N ALA A 578 -31.31 -8.07 25.69
CA ALA A 578 -29.87 -8.09 26.04
C ALA A 578 -28.98 -8.32 24.82
N MET A 579 -27.72 -7.89 24.93
CA MET A 579 -26.66 -8.26 23.98
C MET A 579 -26.58 -9.79 23.83
N LEU A 580 -26.22 -10.29 22.65
CA LEU A 580 -26.23 -11.71 22.34
C LEU A 580 -25.34 -12.51 23.30
N ALA A 581 -24.16 -12.00 23.64
CA ALA A 581 -23.27 -12.63 24.62
C ALA A 581 -23.89 -12.75 26.02
N GLN A 582 -24.66 -11.74 26.45
CA GLN A 582 -25.37 -11.75 27.73
C GLN A 582 -26.53 -12.74 27.70
N ALA A 583 -27.27 -12.82 26.59
CA ALA A 583 -28.34 -13.80 26.40
C ALA A 583 -27.78 -15.23 26.44
N ILE A 584 -26.67 -15.51 25.76
CA ILE A 584 -25.99 -16.82 25.79
C ILE A 584 -25.54 -17.16 27.22
N ALA A 585 -24.92 -16.23 27.96
CA ALA A 585 -24.50 -16.46 29.34
C ALA A 585 -25.68 -16.70 30.29
N ARG A 586 -26.79 -15.97 30.10
CA ARG A 586 -28.03 -16.15 30.87
C ARG A 586 -28.65 -17.53 30.60
N TYR A 587 -28.70 -17.93 29.33
CA TYR A 587 -29.20 -19.23 28.91
C TYR A 587 -28.34 -20.38 29.46
N ALA A 588 -27.00 -20.30 29.33
CA ALA A 588 -26.08 -21.29 29.87
C ALA A 588 -26.18 -21.41 31.40
N ARG A 589 -26.44 -20.30 32.11
CA ARG A 589 -26.66 -20.34 33.55
C ARG A 589 -27.99 -21.01 33.92
N ARG A 590 -29.05 -20.79 33.13
CA ARG A 590 -30.39 -21.33 33.38
C ARG A 590 -30.49 -22.82 33.07
N GLU A 591 -30.02 -23.23 31.89
CA GLU A 591 -30.20 -24.61 31.39
C GLU A 591 -29.04 -25.53 31.76
N LEU A 592 -27.81 -25.00 31.86
CA LEU A 592 -26.59 -25.80 32.06
C LEU A 592 -25.92 -25.55 33.42
N ASN A 593 -26.51 -24.68 34.26
CA ASN A 593 -25.93 -24.21 35.52
C ASN A 593 -24.48 -23.69 35.37
N LEU A 594 -24.13 -23.17 34.19
CA LEU A 594 -22.80 -22.73 33.83
C LEU A 594 -22.70 -21.21 33.92
N THR A 595 -21.81 -20.69 34.77
CA THR A 595 -21.53 -19.25 34.84
C THR A 595 -20.45 -18.88 33.83
N ILE A 596 -20.84 -18.22 32.74
CA ILE A 596 -19.94 -17.69 31.71
C ILE A 596 -19.72 -16.19 31.94
N PRO A 597 -18.48 -15.75 32.23
CA PRO A 597 -18.11 -14.35 32.15
C PRO A 597 -18.27 -13.72 30.76
N LEU A 598 -18.68 -12.45 30.66
CA LEU A 598 -18.85 -11.80 29.35
C LEU A 598 -17.51 -11.58 28.60
N ASP A 599 -16.39 -11.38 29.31
CA ASP A 599 -15.02 -11.28 28.74
C ASP A 599 -14.47 -12.62 28.28
N ALA A 600 -15.14 -13.73 28.61
CA ALA A 600 -14.76 -15.02 28.07
C ALA A 600 -15.09 -15.11 26.57
N PHE A 601 -16.06 -14.32 26.10
CA PHE A 601 -16.37 -14.21 24.68
C PHE A 601 -15.35 -13.31 23.98
N ARG A 602 -14.50 -13.91 23.15
CA ARG A 602 -13.53 -13.16 22.32
C ARG A 602 -14.22 -12.67 21.05
N GLN A 603 -14.85 -11.50 21.11
CA GLN A 603 -15.55 -10.89 19.97
C GLN A 603 -14.58 -10.53 18.83
N GLU A 604 -13.33 -10.20 19.17
CA GLU A 604 -12.25 -9.93 18.22
C GLU A 604 -11.87 -11.13 17.34
N MET A 605 -12.25 -12.34 17.74
CA MET A 605 -12.06 -13.56 16.93
C MET A 605 -13.19 -13.81 15.94
N LEU A 606 -14.28 -13.03 15.99
CA LEU A 606 -15.35 -13.14 15.02
C LEU A 606 -14.90 -12.55 13.67
N PRO A 607 -15.13 -13.26 12.57
CA PRO A 607 -15.08 -12.67 11.24
C PRO A 607 -15.93 -11.39 11.15
N ALA A 608 -15.45 -10.41 10.38
CA ALA A 608 -16.07 -9.09 10.30
C ALA A 608 -17.57 -9.16 9.90
N HIS A 609 -17.91 -10.06 8.98
CA HIS A 609 -19.27 -10.26 8.44
C HIS A 609 -20.31 -10.79 9.45
N LEU A 610 -19.88 -11.13 10.67
CA LEU A 610 -20.73 -11.47 11.83
C LEU A 610 -20.95 -10.28 12.78
N SER A 611 -20.64 -9.07 12.33
CA SER A 611 -20.97 -7.81 12.97
C SER A 611 -21.72 -6.92 11.98
N MET A 612 -22.80 -6.26 12.43
CA MET A 612 -23.60 -5.37 11.58
C MET A 612 -22.71 -4.22 11.07
N ASN A 613 -22.76 -3.96 9.77
CA ASN A 613 -22.16 -2.77 9.19
C ASN A 613 -23.21 -1.67 9.10
N PHE A 614 -22.84 -0.42 9.34
CA PHE A 614 -23.75 0.72 9.30
C PHE A 614 -23.34 1.66 8.17
N ARG A 615 -24.31 2.15 7.41
CA ARG A 615 -24.14 3.21 6.41
C ARG A 615 -25.02 4.39 6.79
N ILE A 616 -24.41 5.50 7.19
CA ILE A 616 -25.13 6.71 7.58
C ILE A 616 -25.34 7.58 6.36
N VAL A 617 -26.59 7.98 6.10
CA VAL A 617 -26.98 8.79 4.94
C VAL A 617 -27.66 10.10 5.34
N ASP A 618 -27.54 11.13 4.51
CA ASP A 618 -28.27 12.39 4.65
C ASP A 618 -29.70 12.31 4.05
N GLU A 619 -30.43 13.44 4.08
CA GLU A 619 -31.79 13.56 3.50
C GLU A 619 -31.84 13.31 1.98
N HIS A 620 -30.70 13.38 1.27
CA HIS A 620 -30.58 13.14 -0.17
C HIS A 620 -30.04 11.73 -0.50
N GLY A 621 -29.83 10.87 0.50
CA GLY A 621 -29.29 9.53 0.34
C GLY A 621 -27.77 9.48 0.14
N ARG A 622 -27.05 10.59 0.32
CA ARG A 622 -25.59 10.62 0.23
C ARG A 622 -24.97 10.02 1.48
N GLN A 623 -23.99 9.15 1.30
CA GLN A 623 -23.26 8.54 2.41
C GLN A 623 -22.40 9.57 3.15
N LEU A 624 -22.64 9.72 4.45
CA LEU A 624 -21.89 10.57 5.38
C LEU A 624 -20.76 9.79 6.08
N ALA A 625 -21.06 8.57 6.53
CA ALA A 625 -20.10 7.70 7.21
C ALA A 625 -20.46 6.23 7.04
N THR A 626 -19.49 5.34 7.24
CA THR A 626 -19.73 3.89 7.30
C THR A 626 -18.79 3.22 8.29
N GLY A 627 -19.26 2.17 8.96
CA GLY A 627 -18.44 1.39 9.89
C GLY A 627 -19.28 0.41 10.70
N ARG A 628 -18.62 -0.49 11.43
CA ARG A 628 -19.27 -1.52 12.28
C ARG A 628 -19.42 -1.12 13.75
N ASN A 629 -18.85 0.01 14.13
CA ASN A 629 -18.91 0.51 15.50
C ASN A 629 -19.95 1.62 15.61
N LEU A 630 -21.17 1.26 16.01
CA LEU A 630 -22.27 2.21 16.17
C LEU A 630 -21.94 3.29 17.22
N ALA A 631 -21.22 2.94 18.30
CA ALA A 631 -20.82 3.91 19.32
C ALA A 631 -19.86 4.97 18.78
N GLN A 632 -18.93 4.58 17.91
CA GLN A 632 -18.04 5.53 17.22
C GLN A 632 -18.83 6.44 16.27
N LEU A 633 -19.73 5.88 15.45
CA LEU A 633 -20.55 6.67 14.53
C LEU A 633 -21.44 7.68 15.28
N ARG A 634 -21.97 7.30 16.45
CA ARG A 634 -22.69 8.20 17.35
C ARG A 634 -21.81 9.29 17.94
N ALA A 635 -20.58 8.98 18.30
CA ALA A 635 -19.64 10.00 18.80
C ALA A 635 -19.29 11.04 17.71
N GLU A 636 -19.16 10.60 16.46
CA GLU A 636 -18.80 11.46 15.32
C GLU A 636 -19.99 12.31 14.82
N LEU A 637 -21.17 11.69 14.66
CA LEU A 637 -22.33 12.30 13.99
C LEU A 637 -23.55 12.51 14.88
N GLY A 638 -23.58 11.92 16.07
CA GLY A 638 -24.76 11.93 16.95
C GLY A 638 -25.11 13.29 17.52
N LYS A 639 -24.13 14.21 17.68
CA LYS A 639 -24.40 15.59 18.07
C LYS A 639 -25.16 16.34 16.98
N LYS A 640 -24.66 16.26 15.74
CA LYS A 640 -25.30 16.86 14.57
C LYS A 640 -26.71 16.28 14.34
N ALA A 641 -26.86 14.96 14.47
CA ALA A 641 -28.17 14.31 14.39
C ALA A 641 -29.16 14.83 15.45
N GLY A 642 -28.68 15.09 16.68
CA GLY A 642 -29.51 15.64 17.75
C GLY A 642 -29.87 17.11 17.56
N GLU A 643 -28.94 17.93 17.06
CA GLU A 643 -29.19 19.34 16.73
C GLU A 643 -30.26 19.46 15.63
N GLU A 644 -30.11 18.71 14.53
CA GLU A 644 -31.10 18.67 13.43
C GLU A 644 -32.47 18.13 13.92
N PHE A 645 -32.48 17.14 14.83
CA PHE A 645 -33.72 16.64 15.43
C PHE A 645 -34.42 17.70 16.29
N THR A 646 -33.68 18.42 17.15
CA THR A 646 -34.25 19.43 18.04
C THR A 646 -34.75 20.66 17.26
N GLU A 647 -34.04 21.10 16.22
CA GLU A 647 -34.52 22.18 15.33
C GLU A 647 -35.84 21.81 14.65
N LEU A 648 -35.94 20.57 14.19
CA LEU A 648 -37.12 20.03 13.54
C LEU A 648 -38.30 19.88 14.50
N ALA A 649 -38.06 19.41 15.73
CA ALA A 649 -39.08 19.33 16.77
C ALA A 649 -39.60 20.71 17.20
N ARG A 650 -38.74 21.72 17.29
CA ARG A 650 -39.12 23.11 17.65
C ARG A 650 -40.01 23.78 16.60
N ALA A 651 -39.88 23.40 15.33
CA ALA A 651 -40.75 23.91 14.27
C ALA A 651 -42.19 23.39 14.38
N ASP A 652 -42.36 22.16 14.88
CA ASP A 652 -43.66 21.49 15.04
C ASP A 652 -44.34 21.87 16.38
N ALA A 653 -43.56 22.13 17.43
CA ALA A 653 -44.05 22.57 18.75
C ALA A 653 -43.16 23.69 19.34
N PRO A 654 -43.55 24.98 19.24
CA PRO A 654 -42.75 26.08 19.78
C PRO A 654 -42.65 26.01 21.31
N ALA A 655 -41.43 26.01 21.81
CA ALA A 655 -41.11 25.95 23.24
C ALA A 655 -41.66 27.19 23.97
N THR A 656 -42.77 27.02 24.70
CA THR A 656 -43.36 28.11 25.51
C THR A 656 -42.60 28.21 26.84
N LYS A 657 -42.14 29.41 27.19
CA LYS A 657 -41.50 29.67 28.49
C LYS A 657 -42.56 29.76 29.57
N VAL A 658 -42.46 28.92 30.60
CA VAL A 658 -43.40 28.83 31.72
C VAL A 658 -42.68 29.01 33.06
N THR A 659 -43.42 29.44 34.07
CA THR A 659 -42.95 29.54 35.47
C THR A 659 -43.77 28.66 36.43
N GLY A 660 -44.78 27.96 35.90
CA GLY A 660 -45.67 27.02 36.58
C GLY A 660 -45.98 25.79 35.71
N TRP A 661 -46.71 24.82 36.27
CA TRP A 661 -47.09 23.59 35.56
C TRP A 661 -48.33 23.84 34.68
N ASP A 662 -48.13 24.51 33.56
CA ASP A 662 -49.19 24.99 32.65
C ASP A 662 -49.07 24.43 31.22
N PHE A 663 -48.39 23.29 31.06
CA PHE A 663 -48.08 22.66 29.75
C PHE A 663 -48.71 21.27 29.56
N GLY A 664 -49.63 20.86 30.43
CA GLY A 664 -50.28 19.54 30.37
C GLY A 664 -49.47 18.40 31.02
N ASP A 665 -49.85 17.17 30.70
CA ASP A 665 -49.20 15.96 31.22
C ASP A 665 -47.96 15.61 30.37
N LEU A 666 -46.91 15.14 31.02
CA LEU A 666 -45.67 14.74 30.36
C LEU A 666 -45.75 13.26 29.92
N GLU A 667 -45.94 13.05 28.62
CA GLU A 667 -45.86 11.72 27.99
C GLU A 667 -44.43 11.16 28.03
N GLU A 668 -44.27 9.84 28.04
CA GLU A 668 -42.92 9.22 27.98
C GLU A 668 -42.27 9.37 26.61
N VAL A 669 -43.10 9.38 25.56
CA VAL A 669 -42.69 9.42 24.17
C VAL A 669 -43.70 10.27 23.41
N MET A 670 -43.20 11.14 22.54
CA MET A 670 -44.00 11.95 21.62
C MET A 670 -43.70 11.56 20.17
N GLU A 671 -44.73 11.45 19.34
CA GLU A 671 -44.59 11.30 17.89
C GLU A 671 -44.50 12.68 17.21
N ILE A 672 -43.42 12.92 16.48
CA ILE A 672 -43.22 14.09 15.61
C ILE A 672 -43.42 13.62 14.15
N ARG A 673 -44.32 14.25 13.39
CA ARG A 673 -44.64 13.82 12.01
C ARG A 673 -44.13 14.82 10.99
N ARG A 674 -43.24 14.40 10.09
CA ARG A 674 -42.75 15.23 8.97
C ARG A 674 -42.90 14.50 7.64
N GLY A 675 -43.83 14.96 6.80
CA GLY A 675 -44.12 14.31 5.52
C GLY A 675 -44.59 12.86 5.71
N SER A 676 -43.90 11.90 5.10
CA SER A 676 -44.16 10.46 5.27
C SER A 676 -43.40 9.79 6.42
N GLN A 677 -42.63 10.55 7.21
CA GLN A 677 -41.78 10.02 8.29
C GLN A 677 -42.34 10.37 9.66
N THR A 678 -42.47 9.35 10.53
CA THR A 678 -42.77 9.52 11.96
C THR A 678 -41.48 9.41 12.76
N LEU A 679 -41.21 10.40 13.60
CA LEU A 679 -40.08 10.41 14.52
C LEU A 679 -40.53 10.29 15.98
N ILE A 680 -39.84 9.43 16.73
CA ILE A 680 -40.04 9.31 18.18
C ILE A 680 -39.13 10.33 18.87
N GLY A 681 -39.71 11.15 19.73
CA GLY A 681 -39.01 12.11 20.58
C GLY A 681 -39.38 11.96 22.06
N TYR A 682 -38.53 12.45 22.95
CA TYR A 682 -38.68 12.35 24.40
C TYR A 682 -38.77 13.76 25.01
N PRO A 683 -39.89 14.13 25.64
CA PRO A 683 -40.05 15.46 26.21
C PRO A 683 -39.21 15.65 27.49
N GLY A 684 -38.65 16.85 27.66
CA GLY A 684 -37.89 17.25 28.85
C GLY A 684 -38.04 18.75 29.13
N LEU A 685 -37.94 19.13 30.41
CA LEU A 685 -37.98 20.53 30.82
C LEU A 685 -36.58 21.14 30.75
N VAL A 686 -36.40 22.27 30.09
CA VAL A 686 -35.11 22.96 29.97
C VAL A 686 -35.10 24.19 30.89
N ASP A 687 -34.04 24.35 31.68
CA ASP A 687 -33.83 25.49 32.59
C ASP A 687 -33.30 26.72 31.81
N HIS A 688 -34.01 27.85 31.88
CA HIS A 688 -33.58 29.16 31.33
C HIS A 688 -33.25 30.19 32.43
N GLY A 689 -33.19 29.78 33.69
CA GLY A 689 -32.86 30.62 34.85
C GLY A 689 -34.07 31.32 35.47
N ASP A 690 -34.85 32.05 34.66
CA ASP A 690 -36.08 32.77 35.08
C ASP A 690 -37.38 32.05 34.69
N SER A 691 -37.26 31.03 33.87
CA SER A 691 -38.35 30.26 33.26
C SER A 691 -37.86 28.87 32.88
N VAL A 692 -38.79 27.98 32.54
CA VAL A 692 -38.49 26.66 31.95
C VAL A 692 -39.26 26.49 30.65
N SER A 693 -38.79 25.63 29.75
CA SER A 693 -39.54 25.28 28.53
C SER A 693 -39.62 23.78 28.35
N LEU A 694 -40.72 23.32 27.75
CA LEU A 694 -40.87 21.93 27.30
C LEU A 694 -40.20 21.78 25.94
N GLU A 695 -39.20 20.92 25.83
CA GLU A 695 -38.48 20.62 24.59
C GLU A 695 -38.44 19.10 24.35
N VAL A 696 -38.33 18.70 23.08
CA VAL A 696 -38.30 17.29 22.67
C VAL A 696 -36.90 16.89 22.21
N PHE A 697 -36.41 15.78 22.74
CA PHE A 697 -35.07 15.25 22.50
C PHE A 697 -35.12 13.94 21.71
N ASP A 698 -34.01 13.62 21.04
CA ASP A 698 -33.84 12.41 20.22
C ASP A 698 -33.58 11.13 21.03
N SER A 699 -33.41 11.24 22.34
CA SER A 699 -33.09 10.15 23.25
C SER A 699 -33.62 10.42 24.67
N ALA A 700 -34.06 9.35 25.35
CA ALA A 700 -34.59 9.44 26.71
C ALA A 700 -33.57 9.95 27.71
N ASP A 701 -32.29 9.57 27.58
CA ASP A 701 -31.22 9.98 28.50
C ASP A 701 -30.99 11.50 28.42
N LYS A 702 -30.90 12.07 27.20
CA LYS A 702 -30.76 13.53 27.04
C LYS A 702 -31.98 14.28 27.58
N ALA A 703 -33.18 13.74 27.32
CA ALA A 703 -34.40 14.31 27.88
C ALA A 703 -34.35 14.31 29.41
N ARG A 704 -33.95 13.20 30.06
CA ARG A 704 -33.81 13.11 31.52
C ARG A 704 -32.75 14.06 32.07
N GLU A 705 -31.60 14.17 31.40
CA GLU A 705 -30.50 15.06 31.80
C GLU A 705 -30.90 16.54 31.76
N ALA A 706 -31.69 16.95 30.75
CA ALA A 706 -32.26 18.29 30.67
C ALA A 706 -33.42 18.47 31.66
N HIS A 707 -34.33 17.50 31.74
CA HIS A 707 -35.55 17.55 32.54
C HIS A 707 -35.28 17.73 34.04
N ARG A 708 -34.25 17.07 34.59
CA ARG A 708 -33.91 17.17 36.02
C ARG A 708 -33.65 18.61 36.49
N PRO A 709 -32.71 19.39 35.91
CA PRO A 709 -32.52 20.79 36.26
C PRO A 709 -33.72 21.68 35.89
N GLY A 710 -34.43 21.42 34.79
CA GLY A 710 -35.65 22.15 34.45
C GLY A 710 -36.75 21.98 35.51
N LEU A 711 -36.99 20.75 35.96
CA LEU A 711 -37.94 20.45 37.03
C LEU A 711 -37.53 21.12 38.35
N ARG A 712 -36.24 21.07 38.71
CA ARG A 712 -35.70 21.80 39.88
C ARG A 712 -36.01 23.29 39.77
N ARG A 713 -35.71 23.91 38.63
CA ARG A 713 -35.97 25.33 38.38
C ARG A 713 -37.45 25.65 38.57
N LEU A 714 -38.34 24.83 38.04
CA LEU A 714 -39.79 25.01 38.18
C LEU A 714 -40.22 25.01 39.65
N PHE A 715 -39.67 24.11 40.48
CA PHE A 715 -39.90 24.15 41.94
C PHE A 715 -39.32 25.42 42.59
N MET A 716 -38.12 25.85 42.21
CA MET A 716 -37.49 27.07 42.75
C MET A 716 -38.31 28.33 42.41
N LEU A 717 -38.87 28.42 41.21
CA LEU A 717 -39.75 29.53 40.80
C LEU A 717 -41.05 29.56 41.62
N GLN A 718 -41.62 28.39 41.90
CA GLN A 718 -42.84 28.23 42.71
C GLN A 718 -42.61 28.42 44.22
N LEU A 719 -41.38 28.23 44.70
CA LEU A 719 -40.95 28.39 46.10
C LEU A 719 -39.92 29.52 46.26
N LYS A 720 -40.10 30.61 45.50
CA LYS A 720 -39.16 31.73 45.44
C LYS A 720 -38.85 32.38 46.80
N ASP A 721 -39.82 32.40 47.72
CA ASP A 721 -39.64 33.00 49.04
C ASP A 721 -38.76 32.13 49.94
N GLN A 722 -38.92 30.80 49.88
CA GLN A 722 -38.05 29.84 50.56
C GLN A 722 -36.63 29.88 49.98
N ALA A 723 -36.49 29.96 48.66
CA ALA A 723 -35.18 30.11 48.01
C ALA A 723 -34.47 31.39 48.49
N ARG A 724 -35.14 32.54 48.45
CA ARG A 724 -34.59 33.83 48.95
C ARG A 724 -34.26 33.79 50.44
N TYR A 725 -35.05 33.06 51.25
CA TYR A 725 -34.78 32.90 52.68
C TYR A 725 -33.48 32.12 52.92
N ILE A 726 -33.27 31.01 52.19
CA ILE A 726 -32.06 30.19 52.28
C ILE A 726 -30.81 31.00 51.88
N GLU A 727 -30.88 31.82 50.83
CA GLU A 727 -29.74 32.65 50.37
C GLU A 727 -29.22 33.67 51.40
N LYS A 728 -30.06 34.06 52.37
CA LYS A 728 -29.78 35.13 53.33
C LYS A 728 -29.60 34.62 54.76
N ASN A 729 -30.34 33.60 55.18
CA ASN A 729 -30.52 33.26 56.60
C ASN A 729 -29.86 31.95 57.03
N LEU A 730 -28.94 31.38 56.24
CA LEU A 730 -28.20 30.18 56.63
C LEU A 730 -27.16 30.48 57.75
N PRO A 731 -27.16 29.73 58.86
CA PRO A 731 -26.17 29.89 59.92
C PRO A 731 -24.74 29.65 59.41
N GLY A 732 -23.80 30.53 59.78
CA GLY A 732 -22.38 30.40 59.42
C GLY A 732 -22.05 30.72 57.95
N LEU A 733 -23.00 31.25 57.17
CA LEU A 733 -22.85 31.47 55.73
C LEU A 733 -21.64 32.32 55.35
N HIS A 734 -21.36 33.39 56.10
CA HIS A 734 -20.22 34.27 55.83
C HIS A 734 -18.87 33.54 55.97
N ALA A 735 -18.68 32.78 57.04
CA ALA A 735 -17.46 32.02 57.27
C ALA A 735 -17.26 30.93 56.20
N MET A 736 -18.33 30.22 55.82
CA MET A 736 -18.28 29.22 54.76
C MET A 736 -17.94 29.83 53.39
N THR A 737 -18.50 31.01 53.08
CA THR A 737 -18.21 31.73 51.84
C THR A 737 -16.72 32.09 51.73
N LEU A 738 -16.09 32.52 52.83
CA LEU A 738 -14.65 32.80 52.86
C LEU A 738 -13.81 31.54 52.64
N GLN A 739 -14.20 30.40 53.24
CA GLN A 739 -13.50 29.13 53.03
C GLN A 739 -13.72 28.56 51.62
N PHE A 740 -14.86 28.87 50.99
CA PHE A 740 -15.19 28.46 49.62
C PHE A 740 -14.45 29.26 48.54
N ALA A 741 -13.81 30.38 48.88
CA ALA A 741 -13.12 31.25 47.91
C ALA A 741 -12.03 30.56 47.06
N ALA A 742 -11.55 29.39 47.50
CA ALA A 742 -10.63 28.56 46.72
C ALA A 742 -11.29 27.87 45.50
N PHE A 743 -12.62 27.77 45.47
CA PHE A 743 -13.40 27.05 44.46
C PHE A 743 -14.23 27.98 43.57
N GLY A 744 -14.82 29.02 44.14
CA GLY A 744 -15.72 29.93 43.44
C GLY A 744 -16.14 31.11 44.30
N ASP A 745 -17.08 31.90 43.78
CA ASP A 745 -17.57 33.09 44.46
C ASP A 745 -18.76 32.81 45.41
N ALA A 746 -19.19 33.87 46.12
CA ALA A 746 -20.29 33.79 47.08
C ALA A 746 -21.65 33.47 46.43
N ALA A 747 -21.87 33.87 45.18
CA ALA A 747 -23.11 33.60 44.46
C ALA A 747 -23.15 32.13 44.03
N GLU A 748 -22.05 31.62 43.47
CA GLU A 748 -21.89 30.22 43.09
C GLU A 748 -22.04 29.29 44.29
N PHE A 749 -21.51 29.66 45.47
CA PHE A 749 -21.68 28.88 46.69
C PHE A 749 -23.16 28.76 47.11
N LYS A 750 -23.88 29.88 47.10
CA LYS A 750 -25.32 29.91 47.47
C LYS A 750 -26.16 29.14 46.45
N GLU A 751 -25.87 29.30 45.17
CA GLU A 751 -26.55 28.58 44.09
C GLU A 751 -26.40 27.07 44.28
N GLN A 752 -25.20 26.57 44.53
CA GLN A 752 -25.01 25.13 44.74
C GLN A 752 -25.73 24.59 45.98
N LEU A 753 -25.78 25.37 47.07
CA LEU A 753 -26.55 25.01 48.26
C LEU A 753 -28.05 24.95 47.97
N LEU A 754 -28.59 25.90 47.20
CA LEU A 754 -29.97 25.87 46.75
C LEU A 754 -30.22 24.65 45.87
N VAL A 755 -29.36 24.40 44.89
CA VAL A 755 -29.50 23.25 43.99
C VAL A 755 -29.54 21.95 44.78
N ALA A 756 -28.60 21.72 45.70
CA ALA A 756 -28.55 20.52 46.52
C ALA A 756 -29.78 20.39 47.45
N ALA A 757 -30.24 21.50 48.04
CA ALA A 757 -31.42 21.50 48.92
C ALA A 757 -32.71 21.19 48.15
N PHE A 758 -32.91 21.81 46.98
CA PHE A 758 -34.09 21.59 46.15
C PHE A 758 -34.07 20.22 45.45
N ASP A 759 -32.91 19.72 45.02
CA ASP A 759 -32.79 18.37 44.48
C ASP A 759 -33.24 17.34 45.52
N ARG A 760 -32.79 17.49 46.77
CA ARG A 760 -33.17 16.60 47.87
C ARG A 760 -34.62 16.77 48.33
N ALA A 761 -35.17 17.98 48.24
CA ALA A 761 -36.53 18.27 48.66
C ALA A 761 -37.58 17.82 47.63
N CYS A 762 -37.30 18.01 46.33
CA CYS A 762 -38.32 17.90 45.28
C CYS A 762 -37.99 16.94 44.13
N VAL A 763 -36.70 16.73 43.81
CA VAL A 763 -36.25 16.08 42.56
C VAL A 763 -35.84 14.61 42.80
N VAL A 764 -36.55 13.95 43.72
CA VAL A 764 -36.39 12.53 44.03
C VAL A 764 -37.28 11.70 43.11
N GLU A 765 -36.76 10.59 42.57
CA GLU A 765 -37.53 9.68 41.71
C GLU A 765 -38.61 8.91 42.49
N PRO A 766 -39.79 8.63 41.89
CA PRO A 766 -40.21 9.03 40.53
C PRO A 766 -40.51 10.54 40.43
N TRP A 767 -40.12 11.15 39.30
CA TRP A 767 -40.38 12.57 39.03
C TRP A 767 -41.85 12.79 38.66
N PRO A 768 -42.44 13.95 39.04
CA PRO A 768 -43.81 14.29 38.65
C PRO A 768 -43.99 14.28 37.14
N ARG A 769 -45.08 13.69 36.66
CA ARG A 769 -45.48 13.72 35.24
C ARG A 769 -46.78 14.46 34.99
N ILE A 770 -47.57 14.67 36.03
CA ILE A 770 -48.84 15.40 35.96
C ILE A 770 -48.86 16.52 37.00
N ARG A 771 -49.73 17.51 36.77
CA ARG A 771 -49.84 18.71 37.62
C ARG A 771 -50.07 18.38 39.10
N ALA A 772 -50.94 17.42 39.40
CA ALA A 772 -51.29 17.05 40.78
C ALA A 772 -50.09 16.49 41.56
N GLU A 773 -49.22 15.71 40.90
CA GLU A 773 -48.00 15.17 41.52
C GLU A 773 -46.99 16.27 41.83
N PHE A 774 -46.85 17.24 40.92
CA PHE A 774 -45.98 18.39 41.08
C PHE A 774 -46.44 19.28 42.24
N GLU A 775 -47.73 19.61 42.29
CA GLU A 775 -48.31 20.44 43.35
C GLU A 775 -48.16 19.78 44.73
N ARG A 776 -48.43 18.47 44.84
CA ARG A 776 -48.20 17.70 46.08
C ARG A 776 -46.74 17.77 46.53
N ARG A 777 -45.80 17.51 45.61
CA ARG A 777 -44.36 17.54 45.91
C ARG A 777 -43.88 18.95 46.31
N ARG A 778 -44.41 19.99 45.68
CA ARG A 778 -44.14 21.40 46.01
C ARG A 778 -44.55 21.69 47.45
N ASP A 779 -45.74 21.26 47.86
CA ASP A 779 -46.27 21.56 49.18
C ASP A 779 -45.55 20.79 50.30
N GLU A 780 -45.19 19.52 50.05
CA GLU A 780 -44.31 18.76 50.94
C GLU A 780 -42.94 19.43 51.10
N ALA A 781 -42.32 19.83 49.99
CA ALA A 781 -41.01 20.48 49.98
C ALA A 781 -41.01 21.85 50.66
N ARG A 782 -42.09 22.63 50.51
CA ARG A 782 -42.25 23.95 51.15
C ARG A 782 -41.98 23.91 52.66
N SER A 783 -42.40 22.83 53.32
CA SER A 783 -42.26 22.66 54.77
C SER A 783 -40.85 22.21 55.21
N ARG A 784 -40.05 21.60 54.32
CA ARG A 784 -38.79 20.91 54.68
C ARG A 784 -37.53 21.48 54.02
N VAL A 785 -37.64 22.19 52.90
CA VAL A 785 -36.47 22.65 52.10
C VAL A 785 -35.49 23.50 52.92
N THR A 786 -35.99 24.37 53.81
CA THR A 786 -35.15 25.20 54.68
C THR A 786 -34.36 24.36 55.68
N LEU A 787 -34.97 23.32 56.28
CA LEU A 787 -34.30 22.41 57.22
C LEU A 787 -33.21 21.59 56.50
N LEU A 788 -33.52 21.09 55.30
CA LEU A 788 -32.55 20.37 54.47
C LEU A 788 -31.38 21.27 54.07
N ALA A 789 -31.64 22.53 53.71
CA ALA A 789 -30.58 23.49 53.39
C ALA A 789 -29.66 23.74 54.60
N GLN A 790 -30.21 23.85 55.82
CA GLN A 790 -29.41 23.99 57.04
C GLN A 790 -28.55 22.74 57.33
N GLU A 791 -29.10 21.54 57.12
CA GLU A 791 -28.38 20.28 57.27
C GLU A 791 -27.21 20.18 56.28
N ILE A 792 -27.45 20.49 55.00
CA ILE A 792 -26.43 20.51 53.95
C ILE A 792 -25.38 21.58 54.27
N ALA A 793 -25.78 22.79 54.66
CA ALA A 793 -24.86 23.87 55.02
C ALA A 793 -23.93 23.47 56.18
N ARG A 794 -24.46 22.81 57.23
CA ARG A 794 -23.64 22.31 58.35
C ARG A 794 -22.61 21.28 57.89
N LEU A 795 -23.01 20.36 57.02
CA LEU A 795 -22.11 19.37 56.44
C LEU A 795 -21.02 20.02 55.58
N VAL A 796 -21.41 20.94 54.69
CA VAL A 796 -20.49 21.68 53.81
C VAL A 796 -19.51 22.51 54.64
N GLY A 797 -19.96 23.20 55.68
CA GLY A 797 -19.07 23.93 56.60
C GLY A 797 -18.02 23.03 57.26
N LYS A 798 -18.41 21.80 57.63
CA LYS A 798 -17.46 20.78 58.11
C LYS A 798 -16.47 20.35 57.03
N ILE A 799 -16.94 20.10 55.80
CA ILE A 799 -16.07 19.74 54.66
C ILE A 799 -15.04 20.84 54.40
N LEU A 800 -15.48 22.10 54.33
CA LEU A 800 -14.61 23.24 54.07
C LEU A 800 -13.57 23.45 55.18
N SER A 801 -13.96 23.24 56.45
CA SER A 801 -13.04 23.33 57.58
C SER A 801 -11.98 22.23 57.56
N GLU A 802 -12.36 20.98 57.29
CA GLU A 802 -11.41 19.85 57.15
C GLU A 802 -10.48 20.05 55.93
N HIS A 803 -11.00 20.60 54.83
CA HIS A 803 -10.21 20.92 53.65
C HIS A 803 -9.16 22.00 53.94
N ALA A 804 -9.53 23.08 54.64
CA ALA A 804 -8.61 24.14 55.02
C ALA A 804 -7.47 23.62 55.93
N ALA A 805 -7.81 22.74 56.88
CA ALA A 805 -6.81 22.10 57.75
C ALA A 805 -5.84 21.21 56.95
N LEU A 806 -6.36 20.40 56.03
CA LEU A 806 -5.56 19.52 55.18
C LEU A 806 -4.66 20.29 54.20
N GLN A 807 -5.15 21.40 53.61
CA GLN A 807 -4.34 22.27 52.75
C GLN A 807 -3.14 22.86 53.50
N LYS A 808 -3.30 23.22 54.78
CA LYS A 808 -2.18 23.67 55.61
C LYS A 808 -1.13 22.56 55.80
N GLN A 809 -1.55 21.33 56.12
CA GLN A 809 -0.64 20.18 56.25
C GLN A 809 0.10 19.86 54.95
N LEU A 810 -0.59 19.91 53.81
CA LEU A 810 0.01 19.69 52.49
C LEU A 810 1.08 20.74 52.17
N LYS A 811 0.81 22.02 52.48
CA LYS A 811 1.80 23.09 52.30
C LYS A 811 3.07 22.85 53.12
N GLU A 812 2.92 22.38 54.36
CA GLU A 812 4.05 22.06 55.25
C GLU A 812 4.87 20.84 54.78
N LEU A 813 4.22 19.78 54.28
CA LEU A 813 4.87 18.51 53.94
C LEU A 813 5.32 18.38 52.48
N SER A 814 4.79 19.20 51.57
CA SER A 814 5.03 19.11 50.12
C SER A 814 6.50 19.16 49.72
N LYS A 815 7.35 19.87 50.47
CA LYS A 815 8.81 19.94 50.20
C LYS A 815 9.54 18.65 50.57
N ALA A 816 9.13 17.97 51.64
CA ALA A 816 9.77 16.77 52.14
C ALA A 816 9.26 15.51 51.43
N PHE A 817 7.98 15.47 51.06
CA PHE A 817 7.33 14.33 50.44
C PHE A 817 6.49 14.75 49.23
N PRO A 818 7.13 15.12 48.10
CA PRO A 818 6.42 15.69 46.96
C PRO A 818 5.41 14.72 46.34
N GLU A 819 5.78 13.45 46.14
CA GLU A 819 4.93 12.46 45.48
C GLU A 819 3.65 12.10 46.27
N PRO A 820 3.71 11.74 47.58
CA PRO A 820 2.49 11.50 48.36
C PRO A 820 1.61 12.75 48.50
N CYS A 821 2.20 13.93 48.67
CA CYS A 821 1.44 15.18 48.74
C CYS A 821 0.74 15.49 47.42
N ARG A 822 1.38 15.19 46.29
CA ARG A 822 0.78 15.33 44.95
C ARG A 822 -0.41 14.38 44.77
N ASP A 823 -0.29 13.10 45.12
CA ASP A 823 -1.42 12.16 45.02
C ASP A 823 -2.62 12.62 45.87
N VAL A 824 -2.37 13.09 47.10
CA VAL A 824 -3.44 13.65 47.95
C VAL A 824 -4.06 14.90 47.30
N GLN A 825 -3.25 15.83 46.79
CA GLN A 825 -3.74 17.04 46.12
C GLN A 825 -4.58 16.71 44.88
N GLU A 826 -4.14 15.75 44.07
CA GLU A 826 -4.89 15.26 42.90
C GLU A 826 -6.20 14.55 43.31
N ASN A 827 -6.24 13.90 44.47
CA ASN A 827 -7.49 13.36 44.98
C ASN A 827 -8.46 14.44 45.42
N LEU A 828 -7.95 15.46 46.11
CA LEU A 828 -8.76 16.60 46.55
C LEU A 828 -9.37 17.36 45.39
N SER A 829 -8.62 17.59 44.31
CA SER A 829 -9.16 18.29 43.13
C SER A 829 -10.28 17.51 42.42
N ARG A 830 -10.30 16.17 42.54
CA ARG A 830 -11.38 15.32 42.02
C ARG A 830 -12.61 15.33 42.92
N LEU A 831 -12.44 15.18 44.24
CA LEU A 831 -13.55 15.18 45.20
C LEU A 831 -14.20 16.57 45.33
N LEU A 832 -13.37 17.61 45.46
CA LEU A 832 -13.79 18.99 45.68
C LEU A 832 -13.61 19.78 44.38
N SER A 833 -14.38 19.41 43.35
CA SER A 833 -14.49 20.20 42.13
C SER A 833 -15.12 21.56 42.43
N LYS A 834 -15.03 22.53 41.50
CA LYS A 834 -15.69 23.85 41.63
C LYS A 834 -17.18 23.75 42.02
N ARG A 835 -17.85 22.69 41.59
CA ARG A 835 -19.29 22.46 41.77
C ARG A 835 -19.64 21.24 42.63
N PHE A 836 -18.74 20.85 43.53
CA PHE A 836 -18.88 19.59 44.27
C PHE A 836 -20.14 19.48 45.13
N ILE A 837 -20.71 20.60 45.58
CA ILE A 837 -21.89 20.62 46.45
C ILE A 837 -23.15 20.21 45.65
N GLU A 838 -23.30 20.70 44.43
CA GLU A 838 -24.45 20.37 43.57
C GLU A 838 -24.26 19.07 42.76
N GLN A 839 -23.01 18.74 42.40
CA GLN A 839 -22.72 17.58 41.54
C GLN A 839 -22.66 16.27 42.31
N THR A 840 -22.44 16.31 43.63
CA THR A 840 -22.29 15.10 44.44
C THR A 840 -23.61 14.74 45.12
N PRO A 841 -24.15 13.52 44.92
CA PRO A 841 -25.32 13.05 45.66
C PRO A 841 -25.10 13.18 47.17
N TYR A 842 -26.15 13.55 47.91
CA TYR A 842 -26.03 13.84 49.34
C TYR A 842 -25.48 12.64 50.14
N GLU A 843 -25.87 11.43 49.75
CA GLU A 843 -25.44 10.16 50.35
C GLU A 843 -23.93 9.93 50.20
N ARG A 844 -23.29 10.56 49.21
CA ARG A 844 -21.84 10.55 49.02
C ARG A 844 -21.17 11.73 49.68
N LEU A 845 -21.80 12.92 49.60
CA LEU A 845 -21.29 14.15 50.22
C LEU A 845 -21.09 14.00 51.74
N GLN A 846 -21.96 13.26 52.43
CA GLN A 846 -21.83 12.98 53.88
C GLN A 846 -20.52 12.30 54.27
N HIS A 847 -19.86 11.59 53.34
CA HIS A 847 -18.61 10.89 53.58
C HIS A 847 -17.37 11.75 53.37
N PHE A 848 -17.50 12.92 52.74
CA PHE A 848 -16.36 13.79 52.43
C PHE A 848 -15.55 14.19 53.67
N PRO A 849 -16.14 14.59 54.82
CA PRO A 849 -15.35 14.88 56.01
C PRO A 849 -14.47 13.70 56.45
N ARG A 850 -14.97 12.47 56.30
CA ARG A 850 -14.21 11.25 56.64
C ARG A 850 -13.07 11.01 55.65
N TYR A 851 -13.31 11.23 54.35
CA TYR A 851 -12.25 11.09 53.33
C TYR A 851 -11.14 12.13 53.51
N LEU A 852 -11.49 13.39 53.80
CA LEU A 852 -10.53 14.44 54.10
C LEU A 852 -9.72 14.12 55.37
N LYS A 853 -10.39 13.63 56.43
CA LYS A 853 -9.71 13.19 57.65
C LYS A 853 -8.80 11.98 57.41
N ALA A 854 -9.19 11.04 56.56
CA ALA A 854 -8.34 9.92 56.16
C ALA A 854 -7.07 10.38 55.44
N ALA A 855 -7.19 11.37 54.55
CA ALA A 855 -6.04 11.98 53.88
C ALA A 855 -5.11 12.72 54.87
N SER A 856 -5.68 13.44 55.85
CA SER A 856 -4.92 14.06 56.94
C SER A 856 -4.13 13.01 57.76
N LEU A 857 -4.79 11.93 58.19
CA LEU A 857 -4.15 10.82 58.92
C LEU A 857 -3.06 10.12 58.11
N ARG A 858 -3.24 10.01 56.78
CA ARG A 858 -2.20 9.50 55.88
C ARG A 858 -0.94 10.37 55.97
N LEU A 859 -1.10 11.69 55.87
CA LEU A 859 0.03 12.63 55.94
C LEU A 859 0.73 12.61 57.31
N ASP A 860 -0.02 12.46 58.40
CA ASP A 860 0.55 12.30 59.74
C ASP A 860 1.38 11.00 59.86
N LYS A 861 0.85 9.87 59.36
CA LYS A 861 1.55 8.58 59.35
C LYS A 861 2.72 8.54 58.37
N LEU A 862 2.62 9.27 57.25
CA LEU A 862 3.68 9.41 56.26
C LEU A 862 4.95 10.00 56.89
N ARG A 863 4.80 11.03 57.74
CA ARG A 863 5.94 11.63 58.47
C ARG A 863 6.68 10.59 59.33
N ALA A 864 5.96 9.63 59.91
CA ALA A 864 6.53 8.60 60.77
C ALA A 864 7.08 7.38 60.00
N ASN A 865 6.47 6.98 58.88
CA ASN A 865 6.89 5.82 58.10
C ASN A 865 6.63 5.97 56.59
N PRO A 866 7.56 6.63 55.85
CA PRO A 866 7.43 6.84 54.40
C PRO A 866 7.41 5.55 53.58
N GLN A 867 8.13 4.52 54.01
CA GLN A 867 8.24 3.24 53.30
C GLN A 867 6.90 2.49 53.29
N ARG A 868 6.16 2.54 54.41
CA ARG A 868 4.82 1.96 54.50
C ARG A 868 3.83 2.66 53.56
N ASP A 869 3.88 3.99 53.49
CA ASP A 869 3.03 4.76 52.57
C ASP A 869 3.31 4.36 51.11
N ALA A 870 4.58 4.31 50.71
CA ALA A 870 4.99 3.92 49.37
C ALA A 870 4.48 2.52 48.98
N ARG A 871 4.54 1.54 49.88
CA ARG A 871 4.01 0.19 49.63
C ARG A 871 2.49 0.20 49.41
N LEU A 872 1.75 0.89 50.27
CA LEU A 872 0.29 0.98 50.16
C LEU A 872 -0.16 1.78 48.93
N ALA A 873 0.59 2.82 48.57
CA ALA A 873 0.37 3.57 47.34
C ALA A 873 0.60 2.69 46.09
N ALA A 874 1.60 1.81 46.11
CA ALA A 874 1.84 0.86 45.02
C ALA A 874 0.72 -0.17 44.86
N GLU A 875 0.04 -0.58 45.95
CA GLU A 875 -1.15 -1.45 45.88
C GLU A 875 -2.37 -0.73 45.29
N PHE A 876 -2.49 0.58 45.51
CA PHE A 876 -3.59 1.41 45.02
C PHE A 876 -3.43 1.83 43.55
N ALA A 877 -2.20 2.17 43.14
CA ALA A 877 -1.91 2.82 41.87
C ALA A 877 -2.45 2.09 40.62
N PRO A 878 -2.38 0.75 40.48
CA PRO A 878 -2.91 0.06 39.30
C PRO A 878 -4.42 0.26 39.13
N LEU A 879 -5.19 0.15 40.21
CA LEU A 879 -6.65 0.32 40.19
C LEU A 879 -7.05 1.75 39.82
N ALA A 880 -6.31 2.74 40.33
CA ALA A 880 -6.54 4.14 39.99
C ALA A 880 -6.22 4.43 38.51
N ALA A 881 -5.09 3.91 38.00
CA ALA A 881 -4.67 4.10 36.62
C ALA A 881 -5.63 3.43 35.61
N HIS A 882 -6.27 2.33 36.01
CA HIS A 882 -7.33 1.71 35.22
C HIS A 882 -8.55 2.61 35.12
N TRP A 883 -9.06 3.08 36.25
CA TRP A 883 -10.20 4.00 36.31
C TRP A 883 -9.97 5.31 35.54
N GLN A 884 -8.79 5.92 35.69
CA GLN A 884 -8.44 7.17 34.99
C GLN A 884 -8.45 7.02 33.46
N ARG A 885 -8.00 5.88 32.93
CA ARG A 885 -7.99 5.62 31.48
C ARG A 885 -9.41 5.53 30.92
N ASP A 886 -10.29 4.80 31.59
CA ASP A 886 -11.67 4.64 31.12
C ASP A 886 -12.50 5.90 31.35
N GLN A 887 -12.25 6.66 32.42
CA GLN A 887 -12.84 7.98 32.61
C GLN A 887 -12.46 8.93 31.46
N ALA A 888 -11.19 8.95 31.04
CA ALA A 888 -10.73 9.75 29.90
C ALA A 888 -11.37 9.30 28.57
N ARG A 889 -11.69 8.00 28.43
CA ARG A 889 -12.41 7.46 27.28
C ARG A 889 -13.88 7.91 27.26
N GLN A 890 -14.56 7.86 28.41
CA GLN A 890 -15.96 8.34 28.54
C GLN A 890 -16.10 9.83 28.27
N LEU A 891 -15.15 10.64 28.75
CA LEU A 891 -15.10 12.08 28.46
C LEU A 891 -15.00 12.36 26.95
N LYS A 892 -14.41 11.46 26.17
CA LYS A 892 -14.33 11.57 24.70
C LYS A 892 -15.55 10.99 23.98
N SER A 893 -16.18 9.94 24.51
CA SER A 893 -17.33 9.28 23.88
C SER A 893 -18.69 9.85 24.29
N GLY A 894 -18.74 10.68 25.34
CA GLY A 894 -19.99 11.23 25.89
C GLY A 894 -20.86 10.20 26.62
N THR A 895 -20.37 8.99 26.86
CA THR A 895 -21.13 7.89 27.48
C THR A 895 -20.83 7.81 28.98
N ARG A 896 -21.85 7.88 29.84
CA ARG A 896 -21.69 7.66 31.29
C ARG A 896 -21.96 6.20 31.65
N ASP A 897 -21.08 5.60 32.45
CA ASP A 897 -21.29 4.27 33.03
C ASP A 897 -21.50 4.38 34.56
N PRO A 898 -22.70 4.08 35.07
CA PRO A 898 -22.98 4.06 36.50
C PRO A 898 -22.08 3.11 37.31
N GLN A 899 -21.60 2.02 36.72
CA GLN A 899 -20.69 1.09 37.40
C GLN A 899 -19.30 1.69 37.59
N LEU A 900 -18.85 2.50 36.63
CA LEU A 900 -17.58 3.22 36.73
C LEU A 900 -17.63 4.31 37.81
N GLU A 901 -18.78 4.99 37.95
CA GLU A 901 -19.01 5.93 39.03
C GLU A 901 -19.05 5.23 40.40
N GLN A 902 -19.72 4.07 40.49
CA GLN A 902 -19.69 3.25 41.71
C GLN A 902 -18.25 2.80 42.06
N PHE A 903 -17.46 2.43 41.06
CA PHE A 903 -16.06 2.06 41.23
C PHE A 903 -15.22 3.20 41.80
N HIS A 904 -15.41 4.43 41.30
CA HIS A 904 -14.77 5.63 41.84
C HIS A 904 -15.04 5.77 43.35
N TRP A 905 -16.29 5.63 43.79
CA TRP A 905 -16.61 5.72 45.22
C TRP A 905 -15.95 4.62 46.05
N LEU A 906 -15.78 3.42 45.50
CA LEU A 906 -15.07 2.34 46.18
C LEU A 906 -13.55 2.56 46.23
N LEU A 907 -12.96 3.29 45.28
CA LEU A 907 -11.56 3.71 45.37
C LEU A 907 -11.33 4.65 46.57
N GLU A 908 -12.28 5.54 46.85
CA GLU A 908 -12.20 6.42 48.03
C GLU A 908 -12.33 5.64 49.34
N GLU A 909 -13.19 4.62 49.38
CA GLU A 909 -13.24 3.69 50.51
C GLU A 909 -11.94 2.88 50.65
N LEU A 910 -11.30 2.48 49.54
CA LEU A 910 -10.02 1.78 49.58
C LEU A 910 -8.92 2.69 50.14
N ARG A 911 -8.92 3.98 49.83
CA ARG A 911 -7.99 4.94 50.44
C ARG A 911 -8.14 4.99 51.95
N VAL A 912 -9.38 5.01 52.46
CA VAL A 912 -9.63 4.91 53.91
C VAL A 912 -9.10 3.58 54.46
N GLN A 913 -9.38 2.45 53.79
CA GLN A 913 -8.93 1.12 54.22
C GLN A 913 -7.41 0.95 54.23
N LEU A 914 -6.68 1.59 53.32
CA LEU A 914 -5.23 1.47 53.24
C LEU A 914 -4.54 2.41 54.24
N PHE A 915 -4.96 3.67 54.27
CA PHE A 915 -4.21 4.72 54.97
C PHE A 915 -4.78 5.10 56.35
N ALA A 916 -6.08 4.85 56.60
CA ALA A 916 -6.77 5.29 57.81
C ALA A 916 -7.80 4.27 58.32
N GLN A 917 -7.37 3.01 58.52
CA GLN A 917 -8.22 1.89 58.96
C GLN A 917 -9.08 2.18 60.19
N GLU A 918 -8.56 2.99 61.12
CA GLU A 918 -9.26 3.42 62.34
C GLU A 918 -10.57 4.19 62.08
N LEU A 919 -10.72 4.83 60.92
CA LEU A 919 -11.93 5.57 60.57
C LEU A 919 -13.08 4.68 60.09
N LYS A 920 -12.81 3.40 59.79
CA LYS A 920 -13.72 2.40 59.22
C LYS A 920 -14.30 2.81 57.85
N THR A 921 -14.48 1.83 56.97
CA THR A 921 -15.10 2.01 55.65
C THR A 921 -16.62 1.91 55.73
N SER A 922 -17.34 2.58 54.82
CA SER A 922 -18.82 2.53 54.79
C SER A 922 -19.30 1.21 54.20
N VAL A 923 -18.48 0.61 53.35
CA VAL A 923 -18.71 -0.67 52.70
C VAL A 923 -17.43 -1.52 52.72
N PRO A 924 -17.53 -2.84 52.89
CA PRO A 924 -16.37 -3.73 52.89
C PRO A 924 -15.58 -3.73 51.56
N VAL A 925 -14.37 -3.15 51.57
CA VAL A 925 -13.52 -2.96 50.38
C VAL A 925 -12.13 -3.56 50.55
N SER A 926 -11.52 -4.03 49.45
CA SER A 926 -10.12 -4.47 49.39
C SER A 926 -9.59 -4.40 47.97
N VAL A 927 -8.26 -4.39 47.79
CA VAL A 927 -7.60 -4.41 46.47
C VAL A 927 -8.10 -5.58 45.62
N LYS A 928 -8.25 -6.77 46.23
CA LYS A 928 -8.75 -7.98 45.53
C LYS A 928 -10.21 -7.84 45.07
N ARG A 929 -11.08 -7.23 45.89
CA ARG A 929 -12.49 -7.01 45.54
C ARG A 929 -12.65 -5.99 44.42
N LEU A 930 -11.93 -4.88 44.51
CA LEU A 930 -11.91 -3.86 43.45
C LEU A 930 -11.30 -4.42 42.16
N SER A 931 -10.22 -5.18 42.23
CA SER A 931 -9.64 -5.84 41.04
C SER A 931 -10.66 -6.74 40.32
N LYS A 932 -11.44 -7.52 41.09
CA LYS A 932 -12.50 -8.39 40.56
C LYS A 932 -13.68 -7.58 39.99
N MET A 933 -14.08 -6.50 40.66
CA MET A 933 -15.12 -5.60 40.17
C MET A 933 -14.67 -4.91 38.88
N TRP A 934 -13.42 -4.46 38.81
CA TRP A 934 -12.85 -3.86 37.60
C TRP A 934 -12.86 -4.82 36.42
N GLN A 935 -12.47 -6.09 36.64
CA GLN A 935 -12.62 -7.15 35.64
C GLN A 935 -14.07 -7.35 35.21
N THR A 936 -15.05 -7.05 36.07
CA THR A 936 -16.47 -7.13 35.75
C THR A 936 -16.98 -5.90 34.98
N ILE A 937 -16.37 -4.73 35.17
CA ILE A 937 -16.69 -3.51 34.42
C ILE A 937 -16.09 -3.58 33.00
N GLN A 938 -14.96 -4.27 32.82
CA GLN A 938 -14.35 -4.53 31.51
C GLN A 938 -15.05 -5.64 30.70
N ARG A 939 -15.95 -6.39 31.34
CA ARG A 939 -16.74 -7.50 30.80
C ARG A 939 -18.06 -6.97 30.25
#